data_AF-A0A397YJI4-F1
#
_entry.id   AF-A0A397YJI4-F1
#
_cell.length_a   1.000
_cell.length_b   1.000
_cell.length_c   1.000
_cell.angle_alpha   90.00
_cell.angle_beta   90.00
_cell.angle_gamma   90.00
#
_symmetry.space_group_name_H-M   'P 1'
#
loop_
_entity.id
_entity.type
_entity.pdbx_description
1 polymer ?
#
loop_
_entity_poly.entity_id
_entity_poly.type
_entity_poly.pdbx_seq_one_letter_code
_entity_poly.pdbx_strand_id
1 'polypeptide(L)'
;KFFDSHLSPFYRIEQLILATVPDPKTGKAPSIVTEENILLLFDIQEKVDQIRGNYSGSEVPLTDICLKPLGEDCATQSILQYFKMDVGNYDEYGGVEHAEYCFQHYTSSELCLSAFQAPVDPSAVLGGFSGSNYSEATAFVITYPVNNIVGDSSNENARAIAWEKSFIQLAKEELLYMVQSNNLTLSFSSESSIEEELKRESTADVITIAASYLVMFVYISVTLGDAPQLCTFFISSKVLLGLSGVVLVLLSVLGSVGFFSALGVKSTLIIMEVIPFLVLAVGVDNMCILVRAVKRQPRDISLEDRISSALVEVGPSITLASLSEVLAFAVGAFVPMPACRIFSMFAALAILLDFFLQITAFVALIVFDCKRAADNRIDCFPCVKVSSSSQESVEGGSEPGFLERYMKEVHAPVLGLWVVKMVVVAVFLAFALASIALSPRLETGLEQKIVLPRDSYLQDYFDSLAEYLRVGPPLYFVVKDYNYSLESRHTNQLCSISQCNSNSLLNEISRASQTPETSYIAKPAASWLDDFLVWLSPEAFGCCRKFTNGSYCPPDDQPPCCTADDDICSLDGICKDCTTCFRHSDLQSGITLTKLVGVMVLCFARSEIFVVYYFQMYLALVIIGFLHGLVFLPVILSLAGPPQIYLDTEEEEQGRDGASSSLLN
;
A
#
# COMPACT_ATOMS: atom_id res chain seq x y z
N LYS A 1 -8.14 7.11 7.65
CA LYS A 1 -9.16 7.87 8.42
C LYS A 1 -8.92 9.37 8.40
N PHE A 2 -7.90 9.92 9.07
CA PHE A 2 -7.68 11.37 9.08
C PHE A 2 -7.39 11.93 7.68
N PHE A 3 -6.54 11.25 6.91
CA PHE A 3 -6.23 11.56 5.52
C PHE A 3 -7.51 11.59 4.67
N ASP A 4 -8.23 10.47 4.63
CA ASP A 4 -9.45 10.30 3.83
C ASP A 4 -10.55 11.32 4.14
N SER A 5 -10.66 11.77 5.40
CA SER A 5 -11.72 12.71 5.81
C SER A 5 -11.40 14.18 5.55
N HIS A 6 -10.12 14.57 5.45
CA HIS A 6 -9.71 15.97 5.29
C HIS A 6 -9.18 16.28 3.88
N LEU A 7 -8.72 15.27 3.16
CA LEU A 7 -8.21 15.40 1.80
C LEU A 7 -9.18 14.70 0.85
N SER A 8 -8.84 13.48 0.47
CA SER A 8 -9.66 12.56 -0.30
C SER A 8 -9.08 11.17 -0.07
N PRO A 9 -9.85 10.08 -0.24
CA PRO A 9 -9.26 8.75 -0.32
C PRO A 9 -8.17 8.69 -1.39
N PHE A 10 -7.17 7.85 -1.16
CA PHE A 10 -6.15 7.60 -2.17
C PHE A 10 -6.78 6.98 -3.42
N TYR A 11 -6.42 7.48 -4.60
CA TYR A 11 -6.96 7.04 -5.89
C TYR A 11 -6.63 5.56 -6.15
N ARG A 12 -7.44 4.95 -7.02
CA ARG A 12 -7.25 3.59 -7.54
C ARG A 12 -6.25 3.67 -8.70
N ILE A 13 -5.40 2.65 -8.83
CA ILE A 13 -4.31 2.63 -9.80
C ILE A 13 -4.52 1.47 -10.76
N GLU A 14 -4.70 1.80 -12.03
CA GLU A 14 -4.63 0.84 -13.13
C GLU A 14 -3.34 1.09 -13.90
N GLN A 15 -2.49 0.06 -14.03
CA GLN A 15 -1.15 0.20 -14.57
C GLN A 15 -0.88 -0.80 -15.68
N LEU A 16 -0.24 -0.33 -16.75
CA LEU A 16 0.35 -1.14 -17.81
C LEU A 16 1.86 -0.91 -17.81
N ILE A 17 2.63 -1.99 -17.89
CA ILE A 17 4.08 -1.96 -18.03
C ILE A 17 4.40 -2.66 -19.35
N LEU A 18 4.92 -1.90 -20.31
CA LEU A 18 5.44 -2.44 -21.56
C LEU A 18 6.96 -2.44 -21.46
N ALA A 19 7.59 -3.58 -21.69
CA ALA A 19 9.04 -3.69 -21.64
C ALA A 19 9.61 -4.36 -22.89
N THR A 20 10.84 -3.99 -23.22
CA THR A 20 11.61 -4.62 -24.30
C THR A 20 12.21 -5.93 -23.83
N VAL A 21 12.18 -6.95 -24.68
CA VAL A 21 12.79 -8.25 -24.36
C VAL A 21 14.32 -8.13 -24.49
N PRO A 22 15.10 -8.59 -23.49
CA PRO A 22 16.56 -8.59 -23.58
C PRO A 22 17.03 -9.50 -24.72
N ASP A 23 17.97 -9.00 -25.53
CA ASP A 23 18.53 -9.78 -26.64
C ASP A 23 19.31 -11.00 -26.08
N PRO A 24 18.98 -12.24 -26.50
CA PRO A 24 19.61 -13.46 -26.00
C PRO A 24 21.13 -13.50 -26.23
N LYS A 25 21.69 -12.69 -27.13
CA LYS A 25 23.14 -12.64 -27.40
C LYS A 25 23.90 -11.65 -26.54
N THR A 26 23.30 -10.49 -26.25
CA THR A 26 23.97 -9.39 -25.55
C THR A 26 23.51 -9.24 -24.10
N GLY A 27 22.36 -9.83 -23.74
CA GLY A 27 21.75 -9.74 -22.42
C GLY A 27 21.26 -8.34 -22.04
N LYS A 28 21.35 -7.37 -22.97
CA LYS A 28 20.87 -6.00 -22.78
C LYS A 28 19.57 -5.82 -23.53
N ALA A 29 18.59 -5.21 -22.86
CA ALA A 29 17.35 -4.81 -23.49
C ALA A 29 17.59 -3.51 -24.30
N PRO A 30 17.05 -3.40 -25.53
CA PRO A 30 17.14 -2.17 -26.31
C PRO A 30 16.34 -1.04 -25.66
N SER A 31 16.60 0.21 -26.07
CA SER A 31 15.75 1.33 -25.63
C SER A 31 14.33 1.15 -26.16
N ILE A 32 13.35 1.37 -25.30
CA ILE A 32 11.93 1.34 -25.67
C ILE A 32 11.48 2.65 -26.32
N VAL A 33 12.24 3.74 -26.15
CA VAL A 33 11.93 5.08 -26.66
C VAL A 33 12.24 5.14 -28.15
N THR A 34 11.35 4.57 -28.95
CA THR A 34 11.42 4.55 -30.43
C THR A 34 10.11 5.02 -31.02
N GLU A 35 10.14 5.47 -32.28
CA GLU A 35 8.96 5.93 -33.00
C GLU A 35 7.89 4.83 -33.10
N GLU A 36 8.28 3.61 -33.49
CA GLU A 36 7.36 2.46 -33.61
C GLU A 36 6.67 2.14 -32.28
N ASN A 37 7.43 2.16 -31.16
CA ASN A 37 6.87 1.83 -29.85
C ASN A 37 5.97 2.96 -29.29
N ILE A 38 6.27 4.23 -29.59
CA ILE A 38 5.42 5.36 -29.15
C ILE A 38 4.12 5.38 -29.95
N LEU A 39 4.17 5.13 -31.27
CA LEU A 39 2.96 5.00 -32.09
C LEU A 39 2.10 3.81 -31.62
N LEU A 40 2.72 2.69 -31.26
CA LEU A 40 2.01 1.57 -30.63
C LEU A 40 1.30 1.97 -29.33
N LEU A 41 1.89 2.84 -28.52
CA LEU A 41 1.23 3.34 -27.31
C LEU A 41 -0.02 4.17 -27.63
N PHE A 42 -0.01 4.96 -28.71
CA PHE A 42 -1.22 5.67 -29.16
C PHE A 42 -2.33 4.70 -29.58
N ASP A 43 -1.99 3.62 -30.31
CA ASP A 43 -2.97 2.57 -30.68
C ASP A 43 -3.56 1.88 -29.44
N ILE A 44 -2.73 1.61 -28.43
CA ILE A 44 -3.17 1.03 -27.16
C ILE A 44 -4.09 2.01 -26.42
N GLN A 45 -3.71 3.30 -26.37
CA GLN A 45 -4.49 4.33 -25.72
C GLN A 45 -5.87 4.51 -26.37
N GLU A 46 -5.94 4.49 -27.70
CA GLU A 46 -7.21 4.56 -28.43
C GLU A 46 -8.14 3.39 -28.04
N LYS A 47 -7.60 2.18 -27.91
CA LYS A 47 -8.37 1.02 -27.44
C LYS A 47 -8.84 1.17 -26.00
N VAL A 48 -8.01 1.73 -25.11
CA VAL A 48 -8.39 2.00 -23.71
C VAL A 48 -9.51 3.03 -23.63
N ASP A 49 -9.44 4.08 -24.46
CA ASP A 49 -10.46 5.14 -24.51
C ASP A 49 -11.80 4.66 -25.09
N GLN A 50 -11.80 3.57 -25.87
CA GLN A 50 -13.00 2.91 -26.38
C GLN A 50 -13.70 2.01 -25.34
N ILE A 51 -13.07 1.69 -24.21
CA ILE A 51 -13.65 0.82 -23.19
C ILE A 51 -14.92 1.46 -22.60
N ARG A 52 -15.97 0.65 -22.48
CA ARG A 52 -17.20 0.99 -21.76
C ARG A 52 -17.47 -0.09 -20.71
N GLY A 53 -17.37 0.26 -19.43
CA GLY A 53 -17.77 -0.62 -18.34
C GLY A 53 -19.29 -0.66 -18.22
N ASN A 54 -19.89 -1.84 -18.16
CA ASN A 54 -21.35 -1.96 -17.99
C ASN A 54 -21.68 -2.12 -16.51
N TYR A 55 -22.29 -1.10 -15.90
CA TYR A 55 -22.80 -1.17 -14.54
C TYR A 55 -24.28 -0.78 -14.49
N SER A 56 -25.15 -1.70 -14.08
CA SER A 56 -26.60 -1.49 -13.96
C SER A 56 -27.28 -0.98 -15.25
N GLY A 57 -26.76 -1.36 -16.42
CA GLY A 57 -27.28 -0.93 -17.73
C GLY A 57 -26.79 0.45 -18.18
N SER A 58 -25.93 1.12 -17.40
CA SER A 58 -25.20 2.32 -17.82
C SER A 58 -23.81 1.94 -18.31
N GLU A 59 -23.43 2.48 -19.46
CA GLU A 59 -22.05 2.44 -19.94
C GLU A 59 -21.22 3.50 -19.19
N VAL A 60 -20.04 3.12 -18.72
CA VAL A 60 -19.13 3.95 -17.95
C VAL A 60 -17.81 4.06 -18.72
N PRO A 61 -17.51 5.22 -19.32
CA PRO A 61 -16.21 5.48 -19.94
C PRO A 61 -15.16 5.88 -18.88
N LEU A 62 -13.88 5.84 -19.26
CA LEU A 62 -12.77 6.25 -18.39
C LEU A 62 -12.90 7.72 -17.95
N THR A 63 -13.34 8.60 -18.85
CA THR A 63 -13.51 10.05 -18.63
C THR A 63 -14.46 10.41 -17.48
N ASP A 64 -15.36 9.49 -17.11
CA ASP A 64 -16.31 9.69 -16.02
C ASP A 64 -15.72 9.36 -14.64
N ILE A 65 -14.72 8.49 -14.59
CA ILE A 65 -14.20 7.90 -13.35
C ILE A 65 -12.76 8.32 -13.03
N CYS A 66 -12.01 8.76 -14.04
CA CYS A 66 -10.61 9.15 -13.89
C CYS A 66 -10.44 10.36 -12.97
N LEU A 67 -9.25 10.46 -12.35
CA LEU A 67 -8.86 11.63 -11.58
C LEU A 67 -8.62 12.83 -12.50
N LYS A 68 -9.31 13.94 -12.25
CA LYS A 68 -9.16 15.21 -13.00
C LYS A 68 -8.69 16.32 -12.05
N PRO A 69 -7.39 16.66 -12.04
CA PRO A 69 -6.86 17.70 -11.14
C PRO A 69 -7.25 19.11 -11.61
N LEU A 70 -7.25 19.34 -12.92
CA LEU A 70 -7.59 20.62 -13.57
C LEU A 70 -8.33 20.33 -14.88
N GLY A 71 -9.40 21.08 -15.14
CA GLY A 71 -10.17 20.95 -16.39
C GLY A 71 -10.96 19.64 -16.50
N GLU A 72 -11.13 19.16 -17.74
CA GLU A 72 -11.93 17.98 -18.09
C GLU A 72 -11.07 16.74 -18.43
N ASP A 73 -9.76 16.89 -18.54
CA ASP A 73 -8.85 15.83 -18.97
C ASP A 73 -8.38 14.95 -17.80
N CYS A 74 -8.23 13.66 -18.07
CA CYS A 74 -7.77 12.68 -17.08
C CYS A 74 -6.27 12.83 -16.79
N ALA A 75 -5.88 12.66 -15.53
CA ALA A 75 -4.49 12.63 -15.08
C ALA A 75 -3.75 11.32 -15.42
N THR A 76 -3.92 10.82 -16.64
CA THR A 76 -3.19 9.65 -17.14
C THR A 76 -1.70 9.95 -17.17
N GLN A 77 -0.89 9.12 -16.50
CA GLN A 77 0.56 9.23 -16.52
C GLN A 77 1.11 8.34 -17.62
N SER A 78 1.53 8.95 -18.72
CA SER A 78 2.13 8.28 -19.88
C SER A 78 3.07 9.25 -20.60
N ILE A 79 4.03 8.73 -21.35
CA ILE A 79 4.86 9.53 -22.27
C ILE A 79 4.01 10.29 -23.30
N LEU A 80 2.82 9.77 -23.64
CA LEU A 80 1.88 10.40 -24.56
C LEU A 80 1.39 11.78 -24.09
N GLN A 81 1.50 12.06 -22.79
CA GLN A 81 1.13 13.36 -22.24
C GLN A 81 2.05 14.50 -22.69
N TYR A 82 3.30 14.21 -23.08
CA TYR A 82 4.17 15.24 -23.68
C TYR A 82 3.64 15.74 -25.03
N PHE A 83 2.68 15.02 -25.62
CA PHE A 83 1.96 15.36 -26.85
C PHE A 83 0.47 15.62 -26.57
N LYS A 84 0.09 15.83 -25.30
CA LYS A 84 -1.29 16.06 -24.85
C LYS A 84 -2.28 14.96 -25.29
N MET A 85 -1.80 13.72 -25.36
CA MET A 85 -2.61 12.55 -25.77
C MET A 85 -3.17 12.63 -27.20
N ASP A 86 -2.58 13.45 -28.07
CA ASP A 86 -2.98 13.60 -29.46
C ASP A 86 -1.84 13.19 -30.41
N VAL A 87 -2.17 12.36 -31.39
CA VAL A 87 -1.25 11.88 -32.42
C VAL A 87 -0.82 13.04 -33.33
N GLY A 88 -1.70 14.02 -33.59
CA GLY A 88 -1.35 15.17 -34.44
C GLY A 88 -0.19 16.01 -33.88
N ASN A 89 -0.15 16.17 -32.55
CA ASN A 89 0.94 16.86 -31.86
C ASN A 89 2.25 16.09 -31.90
N TYR A 90 2.22 14.76 -32.04
CA TYR A 90 3.43 13.95 -32.16
C TYR A 90 4.21 14.32 -33.41
N ASP A 91 3.53 14.40 -34.55
CA ASP A 91 4.13 14.77 -35.84
C ASP A 91 4.56 16.24 -35.85
N GLU A 92 3.77 17.13 -35.24
CA GLU A 92 4.07 18.58 -35.21
C GLU A 92 5.25 18.94 -34.32
N TYR A 93 5.38 18.29 -33.15
CA TYR A 93 6.42 18.66 -32.16
C TYR A 93 7.78 18.01 -32.45
N GLY A 94 7.88 17.11 -33.43
CA GLY A 94 9.14 16.46 -33.80
C GLY A 94 9.33 15.07 -33.16
N GLY A 95 8.24 14.40 -32.78
CA GLY A 95 8.23 13.00 -32.36
C GLY A 95 9.17 12.69 -31.20
N VAL A 96 10.08 11.73 -31.41
CA VAL A 96 11.01 11.23 -30.39
C VAL A 96 11.92 12.34 -29.83
N GLU A 97 12.38 13.27 -30.67
CA GLU A 97 13.28 14.35 -30.21
C GLU A 97 12.60 15.28 -29.20
N HIS A 98 11.30 15.53 -29.36
CA HIS A 98 10.50 16.29 -28.39
C HIS A 98 10.34 15.53 -27.07
N ALA A 99 10.11 14.21 -27.12
CA ALA A 99 10.04 13.40 -25.92
C ALA A 99 11.37 13.47 -25.12
N GLU A 100 12.51 13.36 -25.81
CA GLU A 100 13.83 13.49 -25.20
C GLU A 100 14.07 14.88 -24.60
N TYR A 101 13.63 15.93 -25.30
CA TYR A 101 13.66 17.29 -24.79
C TYR A 101 12.82 17.44 -23.51
N CYS A 102 11.62 16.87 -23.48
CA CYS A 102 10.73 16.91 -22.32
C CYS A 102 11.24 16.09 -21.15
N PHE A 103 11.98 15.00 -21.35
CA PHE A 103 12.62 14.29 -20.23
C PHE A 103 13.56 15.19 -19.41
N GLN A 104 14.16 16.20 -20.04
CA GLN A 104 15.04 17.16 -19.37
C GLN A 104 14.32 18.42 -18.89
N HIS A 105 13.22 18.80 -19.55
CA HIS A 105 12.54 20.09 -19.35
C HIS A 105 11.07 19.98 -18.92
N TYR A 106 10.65 18.84 -18.37
CA TYR A 106 9.25 18.53 -18.02
C TYR A 106 8.57 19.56 -17.10
N THR A 107 9.31 20.32 -16.29
CA THR A 107 8.76 21.41 -15.45
C THR A 107 8.96 22.80 -16.02
N SER A 108 9.91 23.00 -16.93
CA SER A 108 10.37 24.32 -17.37
C SER A 108 9.79 24.77 -18.71
N SER A 109 9.26 23.84 -19.51
CA SER A 109 8.68 24.14 -20.82
C SER A 109 7.17 23.91 -20.82
N GLU A 110 6.41 24.90 -21.26
CA GLU A 110 4.95 24.79 -21.41
C GLU A 110 4.54 23.75 -22.46
N LEU A 111 5.38 23.52 -23.48
CA LEU A 111 5.14 22.51 -24.51
C LEU A 111 5.21 21.07 -23.96
N CYS A 112 5.85 20.88 -22.81
CA CYS A 112 5.97 19.58 -22.14
C CYS A 112 4.90 19.35 -21.06
N LEU A 113 3.98 20.30 -20.85
CA LEU A 113 2.86 20.11 -19.94
C LEU A 113 1.86 19.12 -20.53
N SER A 114 1.26 18.32 -19.65
CA SER A 114 0.21 17.38 -20.02
C SER A 114 -1.05 18.06 -20.54
N ALA A 115 -1.98 17.27 -21.09
CA ALA A 115 -3.31 17.75 -21.45
C ALA A 115 -4.03 18.40 -20.24
N PHE A 116 -3.86 17.80 -19.05
CA PHE A 116 -4.38 18.32 -17.78
C PHE A 116 -3.50 19.40 -17.12
N GLN A 117 -2.60 20.02 -17.90
CA GLN A 117 -1.79 21.19 -17.51
C GLN A 117 -0.84 20.97 -16.33
N ALA A 118 -0.33 19.76 -16.14
CA ALA A 118 0.64 19.47 -15.10
C ALA A 118 1.93 18.84 -15.69
N PRO A 119 3.08 19.00 -15.01
CA PRO A 119 4.31 18.35 -15.41
C PRO A 119 4.22 16.83 -15.19
N VAL A 120 4.70 16.05 -16.17
CA VAL A 120 4.80 14.59 -16.06
C VAL A 120 6.25 14.20 -15.84
N ASP A 121 6.52 13.61 -14.67
CA ASP A 121 7.85 13.18 -14.28
C ASP A 121 8.28 11.95 -15.10
N PRO A 122 9.41 12.01 -15.83
CA PRO A 122 9.89 10.88 -16.64
C PRO A 122 10.18 9.63 -15.79
N SER A 123 10.52 9.79 -14.51
CA SER A 123 10.76 8.65 -13.60
C SER A 123 9.49 7.86 -13.27
N ALA A 124 8.31 8.46 -13.46
CA ALA A 124 7.02 7.82 -13.21
C ALA A 124 6.46 7.10 -14.45
N VAL A 125 6.90 7.50 -15.66
CA VAL A 125 6.41 6.97 -16.94
C VAL A 125 7.41 6.11 -17.69
N LEU A 126 8.68 6.11 -17.28
CA LEU A 126 9.75 5.27 -17.82
C LEU A 126 10.31 4.34 -16.76
N GLY A 127 10.80 3.18 -17.19
CA GLY A 127 11.44 2.18 -16.35
C GLY A 127 12.74 1.63 -16.95
N GLY A 128 13.54 0.99 -16.10
CA GLY A 128 14.75 0.26 -16.52
C GLY A 128 15.96 1.12 -16.96
N PHE A 129 15.89 2.44 -16.82
CA PHE A 129 17.03 3.34 -17.07
C PHE A 129 17.99 3.41 -15.87
N SER A 130 19.19 3.97 -16.09
CA SER A 130 20.20 4.20 -15.05
C SER A 130 20.50 5.70 -14.87
N GLY A 131 20.54 6.17 -13.61
CA GLY A 131 20.78 7.58 -13.30
C GLY A 131 19.70 8.49 -13.89
N SER A 132 20.10 9.47 -14.70
CA SER A 132 19.23 10.45 -15.36
C SER A 132 19.11 10.23 -16.88
N ASN A 133 19.58 9.08 -17.40
CA ASN A 133 19.57 8.80 -18.83
C ASN A 133 18.23 8.16 -19.26
N TYR A 134 17.19 8.98 -19.36
CA TYR A 134 15.84 8.53 -19.70
C TYR A 134 15.73 7.93 -21.13
N SER A 135 16.57 8.36 -22.07
CA SER A 135 16.63 7.80 -23.44
C SER A 135 17.04 6.32 -23.48
N GLU A 136 17.70 5.81 -22.43
CA GLU A 136 18.09 4.39 -22.32
C GLU A 136 17.02 3.54 -21.60
N ALA A 137 15.83 4.09 -21.34
CA ALA A 137 14.75 3.35 -20.70
C ALA A 137 14.36 2.11 -21.51
N THR A 138 14.11 1.01 -20.81
CA THR A 138 13.77 -0.28 -21.42
C THR A 138 12.29 -0.61 -21.27
N ALA A 139 11.54 0.18 -20.49
CA ALA A 139 10.12 0.00 -20.25
C ALA A 139 9.33 1.32 -20.21
N PHE A 140 8.09 1.28 -20.68
CA PHE A 140 7.06 2.30 -20.50
C PHE A 140 6.14 1.88 -19.36
N VAL A 141 5.85 2.84 -18.48
CA VAL A 141 4.91 2.67 -17.36
C VAL A 141 3.75 3.62 -17.62
N ILE A 142 2.58 3.06 -17.86
CA ILE A 142 1.35 3.82 -18.09
C ILE A 142 0.47 3.62 -16.88
N THR A 143 0.10 4.71 -16.22
CA THR A 143 -0.75 4.67 -15.03
C THR A 143 -2.00 5.50 -15.28
N TYR A 144 -3.16 4.89 -15.04
CA TYR A 144 -4.47 5.54 -15.06
C TYR A 144 -4.95 5.69 -13.62
N PRO A 145 -4.97 6.92 -13.06
CA PRO A 145 -5.51 7.14 -11.72
C PRO A 145 -7.03 7.29 -11.80
N VAL A 146 -7.76 6.47 -11.04
CA VAL A 146 -9.23 6.49 -10.95
C VAL A 146 -9.67 6.97 -9.56
N ASN A 147 -10.73 7.78 -9.50
CA ASN A 147 -11.22 8.32 -8.24
C ASN A 147 -11.68 7.20 -7.30
N ASN A 148 -11.33 7.33 -6.01
CA ASN A 148 -11.73 6.39 -4.98
C ASN A 148 -12.61 7.09 -3.94
N ILE A 149 -13.66 6.40 -3.47
CA ILE A 149 -14.58 6.95 -2.48
C ILE A 149 -14.70 6.02 -1.28
N VAL A 150 -14.56 6.58 -0.07
CA VAL A 150 -14.66 5.85 1.19
C VAL A 150 -15.99 6.20 1.86
N GLY A 151 -17.00 5.34 1.73
CA GLY A 151 -18.34 5.52 2.32
C GLY A 151 -19.41 4.58 1.75
N ASP A 152 -20.63 4.63 2.28
CA ASP A 152 -21.77 3.76 1.87
C ASP A 152 -22.28 4.02 0.44
N SER A 153 -21.70 4.97 -0.30
CA SER A 153 -21.90 5.15 -1.75
C SER A 153 -21.14 4.09 -2.56
N SER A 154 -21.41 2.82 -2.27
CA SER A 154 -20.87 1.64 -2.95
C SER A 154 -21.03 1.66 -4.48
N ASN A 155 -21.97 2.45 -5.00
CA ASN A 155 -22.28 2.52 -6.42
C ASN A 155 -21.14 3.11 -7.27
N GLU A 156 -20.39 4.10 -6.79
CA GLU A 156 -19.33 4.73 -7.61
C GLU A 156 -18.09 3.85 -7.71
N ASN A 157 -17.65 3.26 -6.60
CA ASN A 157 -16.59 2.25 -6.63
C ASN A 157 -16.99 1.03 -7.47
N ALA A 158 -18.28 0.64 -7.45
CA ALA A 158 -18.76 -0.45 -8.29
C ALA A 158 -18.75 -0.09 -9.79
N ARG A 159 -18.97 1.17 -10.17
CA ARG A 159 -18.76 1.66 -11.55
C ARG A 159 -17.28 1.56 -11.95
N ALA A 160 -16.36 1.98 -11.08
CA ALA A 160 -14.92 1.85 -11.30
C ALA A 160 -14.50 0.38 -11.47
N ILE A 161 -14.93 -0.51 -10.57
CA ILE A 161 -14.67 -1.96 -10.65
C ILE A 161 -15.23 -2.57 -11.94
N ALA A 162 -16.40 -2.11 -12.41
CA ALA A 162 -16.96 -2.59 -13.68
C ALA A 162 -16.11 -2.18 -14.89
N TRP A 163 -15.53 -0.97 -14.88
CA TRP A 163 -14.60 -0.53 -15.92
C TRP A 163 -13.26 -1.27 -15.81
N GLU A 164 -12.71 -1.45 -14.61
CA GLU A 164 -11.48 -2.22 -14.35
C GLU A 164 -11.57 -3.65 -14.90
N LYS A 165 -12.73 -4.30 -14.77
CA LYS A 165 -12.96 -5.63 -15.36
C LYS A 165 -12.84 -5.64 -16.88
N SER A 166 -13.48 -4.68 -17.55
CA SER A 166 -13.38 -4.53 -19.00
C SER A 166 -11.94 -4.19 -19.43
N PHE A 167 -11.23 -3.39 -18.64
CA PHE A 167 -9.81 -3.08 -18.85
C PHE A 167 -8.91 -4.31 -18.77
N ILE A 168 -9.07 -5.14 -17.73
CA ILE A 168 -8.31 -6.39 -17.59
C ILE A 168 -8.65 -7.38 -18.72
N GLN A 169 -9.92 -7.43 -19.15
CA GLN A 169 -10.32 -8.26 -20.28
C GLN A 169 -9.63 -7.81 -21.58
N LEU A 170 -9.66 -6.51 -21.89
CA LEU A 170 -8.97 -5.94 -23.05
C LEU A 170 -7.47 -6.23 -23.00
N ALA A 171 -6.84 -6.04 -21.83
CA ALA A 171 -5.42 -6.30 -21.65
C ALA A 171 -5.04 -7.75 -21.95
N LYS A 172 -5.85 -8.71 -21.49
CA LYS A 172 -5.64 -10.15 -21.69
C LYS A 172 -5.91 -10.62 -23.12
N GLU A 173 -7.00 -10.16 -23.71
CA GLU A 173 -7.51 -10.72 -24.98
C GLU A 173 -6.92 -10.03 -26.21
N GLU A 174 -6.67 -8.72 -26.14
CA GLU A 174 -6.25 -7.92 -27.30
C GLU A 174 -4.84 -7.35 -27.13
N LEU A 175 -4.58 -6.59 -26.05
CA LEU A 175 -3.33 -5.84 -25.91
C LEU A 175 -2.12 -6.78 -25.80
N LEU A 176 -2.27 -7.89 -25.08
CA LEU A 176 -1.18 -8.86 -24.90
C LEU A 176 -0.72 -9.44 -26.25
N TYR A 177 -1.65 -9.78 -27.15
CA TYR A 177 -1.30 -10.29 -28.48
C TYR A 177 -0.67 -9.21 -29.36
N MET A 178 -1.22 -7.99 -29.32
CA MET A 178 -0.68 -6.85 -30.05
C MET A 178 0.76 -6.53 -29.65
N VAL A 179 1.04 -6.42 -28.35
CA VAL A 179 2.38 -6.11 -27.82
C VAL A 179 3.38 -7.23 -28.10
N GLN A 180 2.97 -8.49 -27.95
CA GLN A 180 3.82 -9.64 -28.27
C GLN A 180 4.19 -9.72 -29.76
N SER A 181 3.29 -9.31 -30.66
CA SER A 181 3.59 -9.28 -32.10
C SER A 181 4.72 -8.31 -32.47
N ASN A 182 4.96 -7.29 -31.64
CA ASN A 182 6.05 -6.32 -31.79
C ASN A 182 7.30 -6.67 -30.96
N ASN A 183 7.43 -7.92 -30.48
CA ASN A 183 8.54 -8.40 -29.64
C ASN A 183 8.70 -7.65 -28.29
N LEU A 184 7.60 -7.21 -27.70
CA LEU A 184 7.54 -6.57 -26.39
C LEU A 184 6.79 -7.46 -25.39
N THR A 185 7.03 -7.24 -24.10
CA THR A 185 6.28 -7.87 -23.01
C THR A 185 5.31 -6.88 -22.39
N LEU A 186 4.08 -7.32 -22.13
CA LEU A 186 3.04 -6.55 -21.45
C LEU A 186 2.75 -7.17 -20.09
N SER A 187 2.81 -6.36 -19.04
CA SER A 187 2.30 -6.70 -17.71
C SER A 187 1.30 -5.64 -17.26
N PHE A 188 0.29 -6.04 -16.51
CA PHE A 188 -0.80 -5.14 -16.16
C PHE A 188 -1.42 -5.50 -14.81
N SER A 189 -2.02 -4.51 -14.16
CA SER A 189 -2.80 -4.68 -12.95
C SER A 189 -3.88 -3.62 -12.82
N SER A 190 -4.98 -3.96 -12.16
CA SER A 190 -5.95 -3.01 -11.61
C SER A 190 -6.00 -3.14 -10.09
N GLU A 191 -6.55 -2.14 -9.41
CA GLU A 191 -6.74 -2.17 -7.95
C GLU A 191 -7.60 -3.37 -7.50
N SER A 192 -8.65 -3.73 -8.26
CA SER A 192 -9.48 -4.91 -7.95
C SER A 192 -8.83 -6.26 -8.30
N SER A 193 -7.78 -6.28 -9.14
CA SER A 193 -7.15 -7.52 -9.62
C SER A 193 -6.68 -8.44 -8.50
N ILE A 194 -6.09 -7.86 -7.44
CA ILE A 194 -5.56 -8.63 -6.31
C ILE A 194 -6.71 -9.32 -5.56
N GLU A 195 -7.81 -8.60 -5.30
CA GLU A 195 -8.98 -9.16 -4.62
C GLU A 195 -9.63 -10.28 -5.45
N GLU A 196 -9.72 -10.10 -6.77
CA GLU A 196 -10.31 -11.09 -7.67
C GLU A 196 -9.46 -12.36 -7.80
N GLU A 197 -8.14 -12.24 -7.94
CA GLU A 197 -7.24 -13.38 -8.03
C GLU A 197 -7.18 -14.17 -6.72
N LEU A 198 -7.21 -13.49 -5.57
CA LEU A 198 -7.33 -14.14 -4.26
C LEU A 198 -8.66 -14.90 -4.13
N LYS A 199 -9.76 -14.32 -4.62
CA LYS A 199 -11.06 -14.98 -4.62
C LYS A 199 -11.09 -16.19 -5.54
N ARG A 200 -10.44 -16.11 -6.72
CA ARG A 200 -10.31 -17.23 -7.66
C ARG A 200 -9.63 -18.42 -7.00
N GLU A 201 -8.49 -18.20 -6.34
CA GLU A 201 -7.75 -19.27 -5.65
C GLU A 201 -8.61 -19.96 -4.59
N SER A 202 -9.26 -19.18 -3.74
CA SER A 202 -10.08 -19.77 -2.68
C SER A 202 -11.27 -20.56 -3.21
N THR A 203 -11.88 -20.17 -4.34
CA THR A 203 -12.94 -20.99 -4.96
C THR A 203 -12.42 -22.30 -5.54
N ALA A 204 -11.17 -22.34 -6.03
CA ALA A 204 -10.56 -23.55 -6.54
C ALA A 204 -10.30 -24.57 -5.40
N ASP A 205 -9.90 -24.09 -4.22
CA ASP A 205 -9.60 -24.93 -3.06
C ASP A 205 -10.81 -25.64 -2.46
N VAL A 206 -12.04 -25.16 -2.71
CA VAL A 206 -13.28 -25.75 -2.18
C VAL A 206 -13.39 -27.25 -2.51
N ILE A 207 -12.96 -27.66 -3.71
CA ILE A 207 -13.02 -29.08 -4.14
C ILE A 207 -12.02 -29.93 -3.35
N THR A 208 -10.79 -29.44 -3.18
CA THR A 208 -9.73 -30.11 -2.41
C THR A 208 -10.13 -30.25 -0.94
N ILE A 209 -10.70 -29.19 -0.37
CA ILE A 209 -11.27 -29.16 0.98
C ILE A 209 -12.36 -30.22 1.11
N ALA A 210 -13.34 -30.27 0.20
CA ALA A 210 -14.40 -31.28 0.23
C ALA A 210 -13.86 -32.72 0.14
N ALA A 211 -12.85 -32.95 -0.70
CA ALA A 211 -12.19 -34.25 -0.81
C ALA A 211 -11.47 -34.66 0.49
N SER A 212 -10.81 -33.71 1.17
CA SER A 212 -10.15 -33.98 2.45
C SER A 212 -11.16 -34.35 3.56
N TYR A 213 -12.32 -33.69 3.61
CA TYR A 213 -13.41 -34.07 4.53
C TYR A 213 -13.95 -35.47 4.25
N LEU A 214 -14.08 -35.85 2.96
CA LEU A 214 -14.51 -37.19 2.58
C LEU A 214 -13.49 -38.24 3.07
N VAL A 215 -12.19 -38.00 2.88
CA VAL A 215 -11.13 -38.90 3.36
C VAL A 215 -11.15 -39.02 4.88
N MET A 216 -11.30 -37.91 5.61
CA MET A 216 -11.43 -37.92 7.07
C MET A 216 -12.65 -38.71 7.53
N PHE A 217 -13.80 -38.54 6.87
CA PHE A 217 -15.01 -39.31 7.15
C PHE A 217 -14.80 -40.82 6.97
N VAL A 218 -14.14 -41.23 5.88
CA VAL A 218 -13.78 -42.64 5.64
C VAL A 218 -12.86 -43.15 6.75
N TYR A 219 -11.84 -42.38 7.12
CA TYR A 219 -10.91 -42.72 8.20
C TYR A 219 -11.63 -42.93 9.55
N ILE A 220 -12.52 -42.01 9.94
CA ILE A 220 -13.30 -42.10 11.19
C ILE A 220 -14.19 -43.34 11.18
N SER A 221 -14.88 -43.58 10.07
CA SER A 221 -15.79 -44.72 9.91
C SER A 221 -15.07 -46.06 10.02
N VAL A 222 -13.85 -46.17 9.48
CA VAL A 222 -13.01 -47.37 9.56
C VAL A 222 -12.40 -47.55 10.95
N THR A 223 -11.87 -46.48 11.55
CA THR A 223 -11.19 -46.55 12.86
C THR A 223 -12.13 -46.82 14.04
N LEU A 224 -13.40 -46.43 13.93
CA LEU A 224 -14.45 -46.74 14.91
C LEU A 224 -15.02 -48.16 14.72
N GLY A 225 -14.90 -48.76 13.53
CA GLY A 225 -15.35 -50.12 13.24
C GLY A 225 -14.50 -51.19 13.92
N ASP A 226 -15.08 -52.36 14.21
CA ASP A 226 -14.31 -53.52 14.67
C ASP A 226 -13.70 -54.29 13.48
N ALA A 227 -12.66 -55.10 13.75
CA ALA A 227 -11.99 -55.90 12.72
C ALA A 227 -12.96 -56.89 12.05
N PRO A 228 -12.85 -57.10 10.73
CA PRO A 228 -13.88 -57.78 9.96
C PRO A 228 -13.85 -59.30 10.17
N GLN A 229 -14.94 -59.85 10.69
CA GLN A 229 -15.46 -61.13 10.20
C GLN A 229 -16.50 -60.81 9.11
N LEU A 230 -16.33 -61.41 7.92
CA LEU A 230 -17.07 -61.07 6.69
C LEU A 230 -18.59 -61.05 6.85
N CYS A 231 -19.16 -61.90 7.71
CA CYS A 231 -20.61 -62.00 7.91
C CYS A 231 -21.18 -61.01 8.96
N THR A 232 -20.37 -60.56 9.92
CA THR A 232 -20.78 -59.62 10.98
C THR A 232 -20.36 -58.17 10.69
N PHE A 233 -19.56 -57.94 9.65
CA PHE A 233 -19.05 -56.61 9.26
C PHE A 233 -20.16 -55.57 9.07
N PHE A 234 -21.26 -55.91 8.39
CA PHE A 234 -22.38 -54.98 8.15
C PHE A 234 -23.20 -54.62 9.41
N ILE A 235 -23.08 -55.40 10.48
CA ILE A 235 -23.76 -55.16 11.77
C ILE A 235 -22.81 -54.41 12.72
N SER A 236 -21.53 -54.76 12.69
CA SER A 236 -20.47 -54.23 13.56
C SER A 236 -19.84 -52.92 13.06
N SER A 237 -20.05 -52.55 11.80
CA SER A 237 -19.62 -51.25 11.28
C SER A 237 -20.25 -50.10 12.09
N LYS A 238 -19.51 -48.99 12.18
CA LYS A 238 -19.89 -47.76 12.89
C LYS A 238 -19.97 -46.56 11.95
N VAL A 239 -20.30 -46.81 10.68
CA VAL A 239 -20.38 -45.79 9.62
C VAL A 239 -21.46 -44.77 9.94
N LEU A 240 -22.64 -45.19 10.42
CA LEU A 240 -23.72 -44.26 10.77
C LEU A 240 -23.36 -43.37 11.96
N LEU A 241 -22.66 -43.94 12.95
CA LEU A 241 -22.17 -43.21 14.12
C LEU A 241 -21.07 -42.21 13.72
N GLY A 242 -20.12 -42.62 12.86
CA GLY A 242 -19.10 -41.75 12.32
C GLY A 242 -19.66 -40.60 11.48
N LEU A 243 -20.65 -40.88 10.63
CA LEU A 243 -21.35 -39.86 9.82
C LEU A 243 -22.06 -38.85 10.72
N SER A 244 -22.76 -39.35 11.73
CA SER A 244 -23.48 -38.49 12.67
C SER A 244 -22.51 -37.65 13.52
N GLY A 245 -21.33 -38.18 13.86
CA GLY A 245 -20.24 -37.42 14.50
C GLY A 245 -19.77 -36.24 13.63
N VAL A 246 -19.46 -36.49 12.36
CA VAL A 246 -19.08 -35.42 11.42
C VAL A 246 -20.19 -34.36 11.28
N VAL A 247 -21.45 -34.78 11.20
CA VAL A 247 -22.61 -33.86 11.14
C VAL A 247 -22.70 -33.00 12.41
N LEU A 248 -22.48 -33.56 13.60
CA LEU A 248 -22.48 -32.78 14.85
C LEU A 248 -21.35 -31.74 14.88
N VAL A 249 -20.15 -32.09 14.42
CA VAL A 249 -19.05 -31.14 14.28
C VAL A 249 -19.44 -29.99 13.34
N LEU A 250 -20.00 -30.30 12.17
CA LEU A 250 -20.44 -29.27 11.21
C LEU A 250 -21.52 -28.35 11.80
N LEU A 251 -22.47 -28.91 12.57
CA LEU A 251 -23.50 -28.13 13.26
C LEU A 251 -22.89 -27.18 14.31
N SER A 252 -21.83 -27.58 15.00
CA SER A 252 -21.13 -26.71 15.97
C SER A 252 -20.48 -25.49 15.28
N VAL A 253 -19.85 -25.71 14.12
CA VAL A 253 -19.20 -24.66 13.33
C VAL A 253 -20.24 -23.70 12.76
N LEU A 254 -21.31 -24.24 12.16
CA LEU A 254 -22.43 -23.43 11.66
C LEU A 254 -23.14 -22.67 12.79
N GLY A 255 -23.25 -23.26 13.99
CA GLY A 255 -23.79 -22.60 15.18
C GLY A 255 -22.94 -21.42 15.62
N SER A 256 -21.61 -21.57 15.64
CA SER A 256 -20.68 -20.48 15.95
C SER A 256 -20.77 -19.34 14.92
N VAL A 257 -20.74 -19.67 13.63
CA VAL A 257 -20.88 -18.69 12.53
C VAL A 257 -22.23 -17.98 12.59
N GLY A 258 -23.33 -18.72 12.83
CA GLY A 258 -24.67 -18.15 12.96
C GLY A 258 -24.79 -17.19 14.15
N PHE A 259 -24.20 -17.53 15.30
CA PHE A 259 -24.22 -16.67 16.48
C PHE A 259 -23.48 -15.34 16.25
N PHE A 260 -22.26 -15.39 15.72
CA PHE A 260 -21.49 -14.17 15.46
C PHE A 260 -22.05 -13.35 14.28
N SER A 261 -22.64 -14.00 13.29
CA SER A 261 -23.37 -13.32 12.23
C SER A 261 -24.60 -12.59 12.77
N ALA A 262 -25.32 -13.15 13.75
CA ALA A 262 -26.45 -12.48 14.41
C ALA A 262 -26.02 -11.25 15.23
N LEU A 263 -24.77 -11.23 15.73
CA LEU A 263 -24.15 -10.07 16.38
C LEU A 263 -23.59 -9.03 15.39
N GLY A 264 -23.71 -9.26 14.09
CA GLY A 264 -23.22 -8.35 13.04
C GLY A 264 -21.70 -8.42 12.80
N VAL A 265 -21.03 -9.49 13.25
CA VAL A 265 -19.61 -9.70 12.96
C VAL A 265 -19.45 -10.30 11.57
N LYS A 266 -18.69 -9.63 10.69
CA LYS A 266 -18.41 -10.12 9.33
C LYS A 266 -17.58 -11.42 9.41
N SER A 267 -18.05 -12.46 8.71
CA SER A 267 -17.32 -13.72 8.56
C SER A 267 -16.29 -13.62 7.44
N THR A 268 -15.08 -14.14 7.67
CA THR A 268 -13.99 -14.18 6.69
C THR A 268 -13.88 -15.57 6.05
N LEU A 269 -13.27 -15.64 4.87
CA LEU A 269 -13.12 -16.88 4.10
C LEU A 269 -12.24 -17.92 4.85
N ILE A 270 -11.19 -17.44 5.51
CA ILE A 270 -10.28 -18.26 6.35
C ILE A 270 -11.04 -19.04 7.43
N ILE A 271 -12.11 -18.48 8.00
CA ILE A 271 -12.92 -19.14 9.05
C ILE A 271 -13.64 -20.35 8.46
N MET A 272 -14.26 -20.19 7.29
CA MET A 272 -15.01 -21.26 6.62
C MET A 272 -14.10 -22.42 6.18
N GLU A 273 -12.84 -22.12 5.93
CA GLU A 273 -11.83 -23.11 5.56
C GLU A 273 -11.22 -23.79 6.80
N VAL A 274 -10.56 -23.05 7.68
CA VAL A 274 -9.67 -23.61 8.72
C VAL A 274 -10.44 -24.12 9.95
N ILE A 275 -11.49 -23.43 10.40
CA ILE A 275 -12.20 -23.81 11.62
C ILE A 275 -12.83 -25.19 11.53
N PRO A 276 -13.57 -25.57 10.47
CA PRO A 276 -14.14 -26.91 10.43
C PRO A 276 -13.09 -28.03 10.42
N PHE A 277 -11.86 -27.81 9.92
CA PHE A 277 -10.78 -28.78 10.08
C PHE A 277 -10.29 -28.88 11.52
N LEU A 278 -10.11 -27.74 12.18
CA LEU A 278 -9.66 -27.68 13.57
C LEU A 278 -10.65 -28.37 14.50
N VAL A 279 -11.94 -28.02 14.40
CA VAL A 279 -12.98 -28.61 15.25
C VAL A 279 -13.20 -30.08 14.89
N LEU A 280 -13.06 -30.49 13.63
CA LEU A 280 -13.10 -31.90 13.27
C LEU A 280 -11.96 -32.68 13.91
N ALA A 281 -10.74 -32.15 13.92
CA ALA A 281 -9.59 -32.83 14.53
C ALA A 281 -9.79 -33.05 16.04
N VAL A 282 -10.23 -32.02 16.76
CA VAL A 282 -10.55 -32.09 18.20
C VAL A 282 -11.73 -33.04 18.42
N GLY A 283 -12.81 -32.87 17.67
CA GLY A 283 -14.04 -33.60 17.92
C GLY A 283 -13.93 -35.10 17.63
N VAL A 284 -13.18 -35.47 16.58
CA VAL A 284 -12.91 -36.87 16.27
C VAL A 284 -12.12 -37.57 17.38
N ASP A 285 -11.15 -36.87 17.99
CA ASP A 285 -10.38 -37.43 19.10
C ASP A 285 -11.30 -37.76 20.28
N ASN A 286 -12.09 -36.78 20.72
CA ASN A 286 -13.07 -36.96 21.80
C ASN A 286 -14.08 -38.09 21.50
N MET A 287 -14.60 -38.14 20.27
CA MET A 287 -15.52 -39.19 19.83
C MET A 287 -14.86 -40.58 19.87
N CYS A 288 -13.62 -40.70 19.41
CA CYS A 288 -12.88 -41.96 19.42
C CYS A 288 -12.57 -42.44 20.85
N ILE A 289 -12.15 -41.54 21.74
CA ILE A 289 -11.88 -41.88 23.14
C ILE A 289 -13.18 -42.38 23.80
N LEU A 290 -14.30 -41.68 23.60
CA LEU A 290 -15.59 -42.06 24.17
C LEU A 290 -16.08 -43.44 23.67
N VAL A 291 -16.03 -43.69 22.36
CA VAL A 291 -16.46 -44.97 21.79
C VAL A 291 -15.56 -46.12 22.28
N ARG A 292 -14.25 -45.91 22.36
CA ARG A 292 -13.31 -46.91 22.90
C ARG A 292 -13.55 -47.18 24.38
N ALA A 293 -13.83 -46.14 25.18
CA ALA A 293 -14.17 -46.29 26.58
C ALA A 293 -15.43 -47.15 26.76
N VAL A 294 -16.49 -46.89 25.98
CA VAL A 294 -17.72 -47.69 26.01
C VAL A 294 -17.47 -49.14 25.56
N LYS A 295 -16.61 -49.37 24.55
CA LYS A 295 -16.23 -50.73 24.11
C LYS A 295 -15.43 -51.51 25.16
N ARG A 296 -14.65 -50.82 26.01
CA ARG A 296 -13.79 -51.44 27.03
C ARG A 296 -14.57 -51.92 28.26
N GLN A 297 -15.74 -51.35 28.52
CA GLN A 297 -16.58 -51.74 29.65
C GLN A 297 -17.13 -53.17 29.48
N PRO A 298 -17.33 -53.93 30.58
CA PRO A 298 -17.85 -55.29 30.52
C PRO A 298 -19.24 -55.35 29.88
N ARG A 299 -19.53 -56.43 29.15
CA ARG A 299 -20.81 -56.61 28.43
C ARG A 299 -21.96 -57.10 29.33
N ASP A 300 -21.68 -57.51 30.56
CA ASP A 300 -22.65 -58.11 31.49
C ASP A 300 -23.49 -57.08 32.27
N ILE A 301 -23.14 -55.80 32.21
CA ILE A 301 -23.87 -54.70 32.85
C ILE A 301 -24.92 -54.08 31.93
N SER A 302 -25.95 -53.45 32.51
CA SER A 302 -27.00 -52.77 31.76
C SER A 302 -26.42 -51.70 30.82
N LEU A 303 -27.07 -51.43 29.69
CA LEU A 303 -26.57 -50.47 28.69
C LEU A 303 -26.35 -49.07 29.30
N GLU A 304 -27.23 -48.67 30.21
CA GLU A 304 -27.20 -47.37 30.88
C GLU A 304 -26.01 -47.29 31.86
N ASP A 305 -25.81 -48.33 32.67
CA ASP A 305 -24.67 -48.41 33.59
C ASP A 305 -23.33 -48.49 32.86
N ARG A 306 -23.30 -49.13 31.68
CA ARG A 306 -22.11 -49.22 30.82
C ARG A 306 -21.67 -47.86 30.32
N ILE A 307 -22.62 -47.07 29.81
CA ILE A 307 -22.33 -45.73 29.27
C ILE A 307 -22.01 -44.77 30.41
N SER A 308 -22.72 -44.87 31.53
CA SER A 308 -22.43 -44.09 32.74
C SER A 308 -21.01 -44.34 33.25
N SER A 309 -20.60 -45.60 33.39
CA SER A 309 -19.26 -45.97 33.85
C SER A 309 -18.16 -45.47 32.90
N ALA A 310 -18.38 -45.60 31.58
CA ALA A 310 -17.45 -45.07 30.58
C ALA A 310 -17.34 -43.54 30.63
N LEU A 311 -18.45 -42.83 30.85
CA LEU A 311 -18.48 -41.37 30.95
C LEU A 311 -17.80 -40.88 32.24
N VAL A 312 -17.92 -41.62 33.35
CA VAL A 312 -17.20 -41.32 34.60
C VAL A 312 -15.69 -41.50 34.44
N GLU A 313 -15.24 -42.50 33.67
CA GLU A 313 -13.82 -42.75 33.43
C GLU A 313 -13.17 -41.67 32.54
N VAL A 314 -13.86 -41.25 31.47
CA VAL A 314 -13.26 -40.41 30.40
C VAL A 314 -13.78 -38.97 30.36
N GLY A 315 -15.00 -38.72 30.84
CA GLY A 315 -15.66 -37.41 30.79
C GLY A 315 -14.85 -36.26 31.40
N PRO A 316 -14.17 -36.42 32.56
CA PRO A 316 -13.32 -35.37 33.12
C PRO A 316 -12.15 -34.98 32.22
N SER A 317 -11.52 -35.95 31.53
CA SER A 317 -10.41 -35.70 30.61
C SER A 317 -10.87 -34.92 29.37
N ILE A 318 -12.01 -35.31 28.77
CA ILE A 318 -12.59 -34.59 27.62
C ILE A 318 -12.96 -33.16 28.02
N THR A 319 -13.60 -32.99 29.18
CA THR A 319 -14.01 -31.65 29.66
C THR A 319 -12.80 -30.75 29.91
N LEU A 320 -11.73 -31.28 30.52
CA LEU A 320 -10.51 -30.52 30.78
C LEU A 320 -9.80 -30.11 29.47
N ALA A 321 -9.74 -31.02 28.49
CA ALA A 321 -9.15 -30.74 27.18
C ALA A 321 -9.91 -29.62 26.46
N SER A 322 -11.23 -29.79 26.27
CA SER A 322 -12.07 -28.80 25.58
C SER A 322 -12.10 -27.45 26.31
N LEU A 323 -12.14 -27.43 27.64
CA LEU A 323 -12.09 -26.17 28.40
C LEU A 323 -10.75 -25.45 28.23
N SER A 324 -9.65 -26.19 28.22
CA SER A 324 -8.31 -25.62 28.02
C SER A 324 -8.17 -25.01 26.63
N GLU A 325 -8.70 -25.68 25.60
CA GLU A 325 -8.73 -25.17 24.22
C GLU A 325 -9.58 -23.90 24.10
N VAL A 326 -10.79 -23.91 24.66
CA VAL A 326 -11.68 -22.73 24.67
C VAL A 326 -10.99 -21.54 25.34
N LEU A 327 -10.33 -21.76 26.49
CA LEU A 327 -9.60 -20.70 27.18
C LEU A 327 -8.38 -20.22 26.37
N ALA A 328 -7.64 -21.12 25.72
CA ALA A 328 -6.52 -20.74 24.87
C ALA A 328 -6.96 -19.86 23.68
N PHE A 329 -8.04 -20.23 22.99
CA PHE A 329 -8.62 -19.41 21.92
C PHE A 329 -9.26 -18.12 22.44
N ALA A 330 -9.88 -18.14 23.63
CA ALA A 330 -10.39 -16.92 24.26
C ALA A 330 -9.27 -15.90 24.54
N VAL A 331 -8.08 -16.35 24.94
CA VAL A 331 -6.90 -15.48 25.07
C VAL A 331 -6.46 -14.91 23.71
N GLY A 332 -6.54 -15.70 22.64
CA GLY A 332 -6.29 -15.25 21.27
C GLY A 332 -7.18 -14.09 20.81
N ALA A 333 -8.37 -13.94 21.39
CA ALA A 333 -9.28 -12.83 21.07
C ALA A 333 -8.75 -11.45 21.51
N PHE A 334 -7.77 -11.38 22.43
CA PHE A 334 -7.16 -10.10 22.83
C PHE A 334 -6.12 -9.58 21.84
N VAL A 335 -5.71 -10.39 20.86
CA VAL A 335 -4.72 -9.98 19.85
C VAL A 335 -5.25 -8.77 19.06
N PRO A 336 -4.43 -7.74 18.79
CA PRO A 336 -4.85 -6.54 18.06
C PRO A 336 -5.16 -6.79 16.58
N MET A 337 -4.58 -7.83 15.98
CA MET A 337 -4.80 -8.21 14.59
C MET A 337 -6.24 -8.70 14.38
N PRO A 338 -7.07 -8.04 13.55
CA PRO A 338 -8.49 -8.37 13.40
C PRO A 338 -8.75 -9.79 12.91
N ALA A 339 -7.92 -10.29 11.98
CA ALA A 339 -8.06 -11.65 11.44
C ALA A 339 -7.91 -12.71 12.55
N CYS A 340 -6.83 -12.64 13.34
CA CYS A 340 -6.60 -13.56 14.47
C CYS A 340 -7.66 -13.42 15.57
N ARG A 341 -8.08 -12.18 15.85
CA ARG A 341 -9.11 -11.90 16.86
C ARG A 341 -10.43 -12.57 16.50
N ILE A 342 -10.94 -12.33 15.29
CA ILE A 342 -12.22 -12.88 14.83
C ILE A 342 -12.12 -14.40 14.71
N PHE A 343 -11.03 -14.92 14.14
CA PHE A 343 -10.78 -16.36 14.07
C PHE A 343 -10.84 -17.02 15.46
N SER A 344 -10.15 -16.45 16.44
CA SER A 344 -10.09 -17.02 17.79
C SER A 344 -11.44 -16.97 18.52
N MET A 345 -12.22 -15.90 18.32
CA MET A 345 -13.59 -15.82 18.85
C MET A 345 -14.50 -16.91 18.28
N PHE A 346 -14.47 -17.13 16.96
CA PHE A 346 -15.26 -18.15 16.29
C PHE A 346 -14.82 -19.57 16.71
N ALA A 347 -13.52 -19.82 16.78
CA ALA A 347 -12.96 -21.11 17.19
C ALA A 347 -13.33 -21.46 18.64
N ALA A 348 -13.19 -20.50 19.57
CA ALA A 348 -13.56 -20.70 20.98
C ALA A 348 -15.03 -21.09 21.14
N LEU A 349 -15.95 -20.40 20.44
CA LEU A 349 -17.37 -20.74 20.49
C LEU A 349 -17.68 -22.07 19.78
N ALA A 350 -17.02 -22.36 18.66
CA ALA A 350 -17.24 -23.61 17.92
C ALA A 350 -16.82 -24.83 18.75
N ILE A 351 -15.65 -24.81 19.38
CA ILE A 351 -15.16 -25.88 20.26
C ILE A 351 -16.06 -26.02 21.50
N LEU A 352 -16.54 -24.91 22.06
CA LEU A 352 -17.48 -24.93 23.18
C LEU A 352 -18.81 -25.62 22.80
N LEU A 353 -19.37 -25.27 21.64
CA LEU A 353 -20.59 -25.90 21.13
C LEU A 353 -20.37 -27.38 20.78
N ASP A 354 -19.22 -27.71 20.20
CA ASP A 354 -18.82 -29.08 19.89
C ASP A 354 -18.75 -29.94 21.16
N PHE A 355 -18.11 -29.44 22.22
CA PHE A 355 -18.09 -30.10 23.53
C PHE A 355 -19.50 -30.40 24.07
N PHE A 356 -20.40 -29.42 24.02
CA PHE A 356 -21.78 -29.61 24.47
C PHE A 356 -22.52 -30.65 23.62
N LEU A 357 -22.37 -30.61 22.30
CA LEU A 357 -22.99 -31.57 21.38
C LEU A 357 -22.42 -32.98 21.56
N GLN A 358 -21.14 -33.12 21.90
CA GLN A 358 -20.50 -34.42 22.15
C GLN A 358 -21.00 -35.07 23.45
N ILE A 359 -21.00 -34.33 24.56
CA ILE A 359 -21.45 -34.88 25.84
C ILE A 359 -22.95 -35.16 25.87
N THR A 360 -23.75 -34.46 25.05
CA THR A 360 -25.21 -34.64 25.01
C THR A 360 -25.65 -35.52 23.84
N ALA A 361 -25.63 -34.97 22.62
CA ALA A 361 -26.18 -35.60 21.42
C ALA A 361 -25.36 -36.83 21.01
N PHE A 362 -24.04 -36.77 21.03
CA PHE A 362 -23.21 -37.91 20.60
C PHE A 362 -23.28 -39.08 21.59
N VAL A 363 -23.30 -38.83 22.90
CA VAL A 363 -23.58 -39.87 23.91
C VAL A 363 -24.94 -40.53 23.65
N ALA A 364 -25.98 -39.75 23.35
CA ALA A 364 -27.30 -40.30 23.00
C ALA A 364 -27.26 -41.14 21.72
N LEU A 365 -26.51 -40.73 20.70
CA LEU A 365 -26.30 -41.51 19.47
C LEU A 365 -25.57 -42.83 19.73
N ILE A 366 -24.59 -42.86 20.65
CA ILE A 366 -23.95 -44.10 21.09
C ILE A 366 -24.97 -45.05 21.74
N VAL A 367 -25.89 -44.53 22.57
CA VAL A 367 -26.98 -45.35 23.14
C VAL A 367 -27.83 -45.96 22.03
N PHE A 368 -28.23 -45.16 21.03
CA PHE A 368 -29.04 -45.64 19.90
C PHE A 368 -28.30 -46.66 19.05
N ASP A 369 -27.01 -46.47 18.79
CA ASP A 369 -26.19 -47.41 18.05
C ASP A 369 -26.00 -48.73 18.81
N CYS A 370 -25.85 -48.68 20.14
CA CYS A 370 -25.80 -49.89 20.96
C CYS A 370 -27.14 -50.65 20.95
N LYS A 371 -28.29 -49.93 21.01
CA LYS A 371 -29.61 -50.54 20.87
C LYS A 371 -29.81 -51.16 19.49
N ARG A 372 -29.38 -50.49 18.41
CA ARG A 372 -29.39 -51.01 17.03
C ARG A 372 -28.58 -52.31 16.93
N ALA A 373 -27.38 -52.32 17.50
CA ALA A 373 -26.49 -53.48 17.48
C ALA A 373 -27.08 -54.67 18.25
N ALA A 374 -27.73 -54.43 19.40
CA ALA A 374 -28.43 -55.47 20.16
C ALA A 374 -29.62 -56.09 19.38
N ASP A 375 -30.28 -55.29 18.55
CA ASP A 375 -31.41 -55.70 17.70
C ASP A 375 -31.01 -56.42 16.39
N ASN A 376 -29.72 -56.65 16.13
CA ASN A 376 -29.17 -57.25 14.90
C ASN A 376 -29.61 -56.54 13.60
N ARG A 377 -29.64 -55.20 13.61
CA ARG A 377 -29.95 -54.37 12.43
C ARG A 377 -28.69 -53.90 11.72
N ILE A 378 -28.73 -53.82 10.38
CA ILE A 378 -27.63 -53.32 9.56
C ILE A 378 -27.37 -51.83 9.85
N ASP A 379 -26.10 -51.42 9.87
CA ASP A 379 -25.67 -50.07 10.23
C ASP A 379 -26.12 -48.99 9.22
N CYS A 380 -25.79 -49.15 7.92
CA CYS A 380 -26.16 -48.18 6.89
C CYS A 380 -27.66 -48.14 6.56
N PHE A 381 -28.39 -49.23 6.82
CA PHE A 381 -29.83 -49.36 6.55
C PHE A 381 -30.54 -49.95 7.78
N PRO A 382 -30.82 -49.15 8.82
CA PRO A 382 -31.36 -49.62 10.10
C PRO A 382 -32.79 -50.22 10.01
N CYS A 383 -33.43 -50.18 8.85
CA CYS A 383 -34.73 -50.80 8.59
C CYS A 383 -34.65 -52.31 8.31
N VAL A 384 -33.46 -52.87 8.04
CA VAL A 384 -33.26 -54.28 7.68
C VAL A 384 -32.70 -55.07 8.87
N LYS A 385 -33.42 -56.12 9.28
CA LYS A 385 -32.98 -57.08 10.32
C LYS A 385 -32.35 -58.31 9.67
N VAL A 386 -31.23 -58.77 10.21
CA VAL A 386 -30.59 -60.03 9.80
C VAL A 386 -31.09 -61.16 10.70
N SER A 387 -31.53 -62.27 10.12
CA SER A 387 -31.94 -63.46 10.88
C SER A 387 -30.72 -64.18 11.45
N SER A 388 -30.70 -64.38 12.76
CA SER A 388 -29.65 -65.12 13.46
C SER A 388 -29.72 -66.62 13.13
N SER A 389 -28.91 -67.09 12.19
CA SER A 389 -28.57 -68.52 12.09
C SER A 389 -27.12 -68.70 12.55
N SER A 390 -26.91 -69.65 13.46
CA SER A 390 -25.65 -70.00 14.15
C SER A 390 -25.09 -68.95 15.14
N GLN A 391 -25.65 -68.92 16.36
CA GLN A 391 -24.87 -68.59 17.55
C GLN A 391 -23.98 -69.79 17.88
N GLU A 392 -22.72 -69.77 17.46
CA GLU A 392 -21.67 -70.39 18.25
C GLU A 392 -21.27 -69.39 19.33
N SER A 393 -21.47 -69.78 20.59
CA SER A 393 -20.94 -69.12 21.76
C SER A 393 -19.41 -69.19 21.73
N VAL A 394 -18.77 -68.19 21.11
CA VAL A 394 -17.35 -67.93 21.33
C VAL A 394 -17.25 -67.12 22.61
N GLU A 395 -17.13 -67.82 23.74
CA GLU A 395 -16.38 -67.32 24.89
C GLU A 395 -14.95 -67.03 24.42
N GLY A 396 -14.71 -65.80 23.99
CA GLY A 396 -13.40 -65.33 23.58
C GLY A 396 -13.28 -63.89 24.03
N GLY A 397 -12.47 -63.65 25.06
CA GLY A 397 -12.08 -62.31 25.46
C GLY A 397 -11.65 -61.54 24.21
N SER A 398 -12.16 -60.32 24.06
CA SER A 398 -11.88 -59.47 22.89
C SER A 398 -10.38 -59.51 22.62
N GLU A 399 -9.95 -60.13 21.51
CA GLU A 399 -8.53 -60.12 21.17
C GLU A 399 -8.10 -58.65 21.07
N PRO A 400 -6.99 -58.26 21.74
CA PRO A 400 -6.55 -56.88 21.72
C PRO A 400 -6.27 -56.48 20.27
N GLY A 401 -6.76 -55.29 19.89
CA GLY A 401 -6.55 -54.77 18.54
C GLY A 401 -5.06 -54.71 18.20
N PHE A 402 -4.72 -54.82 16.91
CA PHE A 402 -3.33 -54.82 16.42
C PHE A 402 -2.48 -53.69 17.02
N LEU A 403 -3.06 -52.48 17.15
CA LEU A 403 -2.40 -51.31 17.74
C LEU A 403 -2.08 -51.50 19.24
N GLU A 404 -3.03 -52.03 20.02
CA GLU A 404 -2.86 -52.28 21.45
C GLU A 404 -1.77 -53.34 21.68
N ARG A 405 -1.77 -54.39 20.85
CA ARG A 405 -0.73 -55.41 20.86
C ARG A 405 0.65 -54.85 20.54
N TYR A 406 0.78 -54.06 19.47
CA TYR A 406 2.03 -53.39 19.13
C TYR A 406 2.54 -52.47 20.25
N MET A 407 1.63 -51.68 20.84
CA MET A 407 1.98 -50.72 21.89
C MET A 407 2.50 -51.44 23.14
N LYS A 408 1.85 -52.55 23.53
CA LYS A 408 2.19 -53.34 24.72
C LYS A 408 3.41 -54.25 24.52
N GLU A 409 3.50 -54.92 23.37
CA GLU A 409 4.54 -55.95 23.13
C GLU A 409 5.83 -55.38 22.56
N VAL A 410 5.79 -54.27 21.81
CA VAL A 410 6.96 -53.73 21.10
C VAL A 410 7.30 -52.32 21.57
N HIS A 411 6.36 -51.37 21.47
CA HIS A 411 6.67 -49.95 21.66
C HIS A 411 7.05 -49.61 23.11
N ALA A 412 6.21 -49.98 24.09
CA ALA A 412 6.44 -49.67 25.49
C ALA A 412 7.69 -50.36 26.07
N PRO A 413 7.99 -51.64 25.79
CA PRO A 413 9.23 -52.28 26.25
C PRO A 413 10.48 -51.63 25.67
N VAL A 414 10.49 -51.28 24.38
CA VAL A 414 11.64 -50.63 23.71
C VAL A 414 11.89 -49.24 24.30
N LEU A 415 10.84 -48.43 24.47
CA LEU A 415 10.94 -47.11 25.09
C LEU A 415 11.26 -47.18 26.59
N GLY A 416 10.95 -48.32 27.22
CA GLY A 416 11.27 -48.62 28.62
C GLY A 416 12.77 -48.75 28.90
N LEU A 417 13.56 -49.16 27.90
CA LEU A 417 15.01 -49.35 28.02
C LEU A 417 15.72 -48.04 28.40
N TRP A 418 16.56 -48.08 29.44
CA TRP A 418 17.21 -46.89 29.98
C TRP A 418 18.07 -46.15 28.95
N VAL A 419 18.79 -46.89 28.09
CA VAL A 419 19.59 -46.31 27.00
C VAL A 419 18.71 -45.56 26.00
N VAL A 420 17.58 -46.14 25.60
CA VAL A 420 16.65 -45.53 24.64
C VAL A 420 16.05 -44.23 25.20
N LYS A 421 15.68 -44.21 26.48
CA LYS A 421 15.19 -42.99 27.14
C LYS A 421 16.20 -41.85 27.09
N MET A 422 17.45 -42.13 27.43
CA MET A 422 18.52 -41.13 27.42
C MET A 422 18.77 -40.60 26.00
N VAL A 423 18.75 -41.48 24.99
CA VAL A 423 18.88 -41.08 23.58
C VAL A 423 17.71 -40.20 23.14
N VAL A 424 16.47 -40.57 23.46
CA VAL A 424 15.28 -39.78 23.11
C VAL A 424 15.36 -38.39 23.73
N VAL A 425 15.64 -38.29 25.03
CA VAL A 425 15.78 -36.98 25.71
C VAL A 425 16.91 -36.15 25.08
N ALA A 426 18.05 -36.77 24.78
CA ALA A 426 19.17 -36.07 24.14
C ALA A 426 18.80 -35.55 22.74
N VAL A 427 18.08 -36.34 21.92
CA VAL A 427 17.65 -35.95 20.58
C VAL A 427 16.64 -34.81 20.65
N PHE A 428 15.61 -34.90 21.49
CA PHE A 428 14.61 -33.83 21.62
C PHE A 428 15.21 -32.56 22.21
N LEU A 429 16.16 -32.67 23.15
CA LEU A 429 16.87 -31.50 23.67
C LEU A 429 17.74 -30.86 22.59
N ALA A 430 18.49 -31.66 21.82
CA ALA A 430 19.28 -31.15 20.70
C ALA A 430 18.39 -30.46 19.64
N PHE A 431 17.24 -31.05 19.32
CA PHE A 431 16.27 -30.47 18.40
C PHE A 431 15.70 -29.15 18.93
N ALA A 432 15.30 -29.09 20.20
CA ALA A 432 14.81 -27.86 20.83
C ALA A 432 15.87 -26.75 20.83
N LEU A 433 17.12 -27.08 21.18
CA LEU A 433 18.24 -26.13 21.15
C LEU A 433 18.53 -25.66 19.72
N ALA A 434 18.46 -26.55 18.73
CA ALA A 434 18.60 -26.17 17.32
C ALA A 434 17.47 -25.23 16.89
N SER A 435 16.21 -25.54 17.20
CA SER A 435 15.06 -24.67 16.88
C SER A 435 15.20 -23.28 17.52
N ILE A 436 15.66 -23.18 18.77
CA ILE A 436 15.93 -21.90 19.44
C ILE A 436 17.10 -21.17 18.75
N ALA A 437 18.15 -21.87 18.35
CA ALA A 437 19.29 -21.27 17.64
C ALA A 437 18.93 -20.77 16.24
N LEU A 438 17.97 -21.41 15.56
CA LEU A 438 17.50 -21.08 14.22
C LEU A 438 16.36 -20.05 14.21
N SER A 439 15.65 -19.84 15.32
CA SER A 439 14.51 -18.92 15.39
C SER A 439 14.80 -17.48 14.96
N PRO A 440 16.00 -16.89 15.19
CA PRO A 440 16.30 -15.53 14.73
C PRO A 440 16.41 -15.37 13.21
N ARG A 441 16.47 -16.49 12.45
CA ARG A 441 16.54 -16.47 10.98
C ARG A 441 15.16 -16.46 10.33
N LEU A 442 14.08 -16.42 11.11
CA LEU A 442 12.74 -16.36 10.57
C LEU A 442 12.50 -14.97 9.97
N GLU A 443 12.32 -14.93 8.66
CA GLU A 443 11.98 -13.71 7.94
C GLU A 443 10.58 -13.24 8.36
N THR A 444 10.45 -11.94 8.63
CA THR A 444 9.18 -11.33 9.02
C THR A 444 8.56 -10.64 7.81
N GLY A 445 7.31 -10.97 7.51
CA GLY A 445 6.56 -10.37 6.41
C GLY A 445 5.80 -11.41 5.62
N LEU A 446 4.84 -10.96 4.82
CA LEU A 446 4.16 -11.78 3.84
C LEU A 446 4.36 -11.10 2.50
N GLU A 447 5.15 -11.71 1.63
CA GLU A 447 5.29 -11.24 0.26
C GLU A 447 3.95 -11.44 -0.46
N GLN A 448 3.43 -10.37 -1.07
CA GLN A 448 2.14 -10.40 -1.75
C GLN A 448 2.11 -11.46 -2.88
N LYS A 449 3.27 -11.65 -3.53
CA LYS A 449 3.48 -12.63 -4.60
C LYS A 449 3.18 -14.07 -4.19
N ILE A 450 3.46 -14.45 -2.94
CA ILE A 450 3.28 -15.83 -2.43
C ILE A 450 1.81 -16.18 -2.22
N VAL A 451 0.96 -15.18 -1.97
CA VAL A 451 -0.48 -15.38 -1.68
C VAL A 451 -1.28 -15.57 -2.97
N LEU A 452 -0.72 -15.15 -4.11
CA LEU A 452 -1.38 -15.23 -5.40
C LEU A 452 -1.17 -16.59 -6.08
N PRO A 453 -2.12 -17.03 -6.93
CA PRO A 453 -1.95 -18.23 -7.74
C PRO A 453 -0.66 -18.16 -8.56
N ARG A 454 0.02 -19.31 -8.74
CA ARG A 454 1.26 -19.39 -9.53
C ARG A 454 1.06 -19.12 -11.02
N ASP A 455 -0.16 -19.30 -11.52
CA ASP A 455 -0.58 -19.06 -12.90
C ASP A 455 -1.18 -17.66 -13.11
N SER A 456 -1.15 -16.80 -12.07
CA SER A 456 -1.75 -15.46 -12.14
C SER A 456 -0.89 -14.49 -12.95
N TYR A 457 -1.54 -13.68 -13.80
CA TYR A 457 -0.89 -12.58 -14.55
C TYR A 457 -0.24 -11.53 -13.64
N LEU A 458 -0.68 -11.43 -12.38
CA LEU A 458 -0.08 -10.55 -11.39
C LEU A 458 1.34 -10.97 -11.00
N GLN A 459 1.72 -12.24 -11.20
CA GLN A 459 3.08 -12.72 -10.97
C GLN A 459 4.07 -11.95 -11.87
N ASP A 460 3.78 -11.91 -13.18
CA ASP A 460 4.59 -11.21 -14.17
C ASP A 460 4.59 -9.68 -13.94
N TYR A 461 3.46 -9.14 -13.47
CA TYR A 461 3.36 -7.73 -13.08
C TYR A 461 4.28 -7.38 -11.91
N PHE A 462 4.29 -8.17 -10.82
CA PHE A 462 5.18 -7.90 -9.69
C PHE A 462 6.66 -8.08 -10.05
N ASP A 463 7.00 -9.01 -10.94
CA ASP A 463 8.36 -9.16 -11.46
C ASP A 463 8.78 -7.94 -12.29
N SER A 464 7.92 -7.48 -13.20
CA SER A 464 8.14 -6.27 -13.99
C SER A 464 8.22 -5.01 -13.12
N LEU A 465 7.42 -4.93 -12.06
CA LEU A 465 7.44 -3.83 -11.10
C LEU A 465 8.80 -3.78 -10.37
N ALA A 466 9.31 -4.92 -9.91
CA ALA A 466 10.58 -5.01 -9.21
C ALA A 466 11.79 -4.75 -10.13
N GLU A 467 11.71 -5.14 -11.40
CA GLU A 467 12.79 -4.98 -12.38
C GLU A 467 12.85 -3.56 -12.96
N TYR A 468 11.71 -3.01 -13.40
CA TYR A 468 11.69 -1.79 -14.21
C TYR A 468 11.34 -0.52 -13.42
N LEU A 469 10.48 -0.59 -12.41
CA LEU A 469 9.98 0.62 -11.75
C LEU A 469 11.06 1.23 -10.86
N ARG A 470 11.34 2.52 -11.06
CA ARG A 470 12.36 3.27 -10.29
C ARG A 470 11.78 4.07 -9.13
N VAL A 471 10.49 4.34 -9.15
CA VAL A 471 9.81 5.17 -8.17
C VAL A 471 8.82 4.32 -7.37
N GLY A 472 8.91 4.39 -6.05
CA GLY A 472 7.99 3.71 -5.15
C GLY A 472 6.63 4.42 -5.04
N PRO A 473 5.74 3.94 -4.15
CA PRO A 473 4.47 4.60 -3.88
C PRO A 473 4.68 6.03 -3.33
N PRO A 474 3.76 6.97 -3.63
CA PRO A 474 3.86 8.34 -3.13
C PRO A 474 3.69 8.40 -1.60
N LEU A 475 4.49 9.26 -0.97
CA LEU A 475 4.47 9.49 0.47
C LEU A 475 3.97 10.90 0.79
N TYR A 476 2.91 11.00 1.60
CA TYR A 476 2.32 12.28 2.01
C TYR A 476 2.63 12.58 3.48
N PHE A 477 3.37 13.66 3.73
CA PHE A 477 3.59 14.18 5.08
C PHE A 477 2.45 15.14 5.47
N VAL A 478 1.50 14.65 6.26
CA VAL A 478 0.33 15.43 6.68
C VAL A 478 0.58 16.13 8.01
N VAL A 479 0.62 17.46 7.98
CA VAL A 479 0.76 18.30 9.18
C VAL A 479 -0.64 18.60 9.76
N LYS A 480 -0.81 18.42 11.07
CA LYS A 480 -2.08 18.65 11.78
C LYS A 480 -2.04 19.95 12.59
N ASP A 481 -3.22 20.55 12.77
CA ASP A 481 -3.48 21.64 13.72
C ASP A 481 -2.46 22.78 13.65
N TYR A 482 -2.26 23.30 12.44
CA TYR A 482 -1.22 24.28 12.16
C TYR A 482 -1.77 25.68 11.92
N ASN A 483 -1.09 26.69 12.48
CA ASN A 483 -1.42 28.08 12.28
C ASN A 483 -0.50 28.69 11.20
N TYR A 484 -1.07 29.07 10.07
CA TYR A 484 -0.35 29.70 8.95
C TYR A 484 -0.30 31.25 9.06
N SER A 485 -0.80 31.84 10.14
CA SER A 485 -0.75 33.29 10.33
C SER A 485 0.69 33.82 10.41
N LEU A 486 0.90 35.00 9.81
CA LEU A 486 2.17 35.74 9.78
C LEU A 486 2.73 36.06 11.17
N GLU A 487 1.87 36.12 12.19
CA GLU A 487 2.29 36.34 13.59
C GLU A 487 2.95 35.11 14.23
N SER A 488 2.79 33.93 13.63
CA SER A 488 3.33 32.69 14.17
C SER A 488 4.71 32.39 13.60
N ARG A 489 5.64 31.95 14.46
CA ARG A 489 6.95 31.40 14.03
C ARG A 489 6.85 30.00 13.42
N HIS A 490 5.63 29.47 13.32
CA HIS A 490 5.41 28.11 12.89
C HIS A 490 5.86 27.96 11.44
N THR A 491 5.49 28.87 10.53
CA THR A 491 5.85 28.83 9.09
C THR A 491 7.33 28.49 8.84
N ASN A 492 8.25 29.07 9.61
CA ASN A 492 9.70 28.84 9.50
C ASN A 492 10.13 27.40 9.86
N GLN A 493 9.30 26.64 10.57
CA GLN A 493 9.51 25.23 10.90
C GLN A 493 9.06 24.29 9.77
N LEU A 494 8.31 24.78 8.77
CA LEU A 494 7.83 23.99 7.65
C LEU A 494 8.59 24.30 6.36
N CYS A 495 8.71 25.58 6.00
CA CYS A 495 9.26 26.04 4.72
C CYS A 495 10.74 25.69 4.50
N SER A 496 11.19 25.67 3.23
CA SER A 496 12.60 25.44 2.87
C SER A 496 13.30 26.66 2.25
N ILE A 497 12.58 27.77 2.05
CA ILE A 497 13.12 29.01 1.49
C ILE A 497 14.08 29.75 2.45
N SER A 498 14.72 30.80 1.95
CA SER A 498 15.58 31.66 2.78
C SER A 498 14.83 32.21 3.99
N GLN A 499 15.48 32.24 5.16
CA GLN A 499 14.91 32.60 6.49
C GLN A 499 14.10 31.50 7.21
N CYS A 500 13.85 30.37 6.55
CA CYS A 500 13.32 29.20 7.23
C CYS A 500 14.40 28.51 8.09
N ASN A 501 13.97 27.74 9.08
CA ASN A 501 14.90 27.03 9.94
C ASN A 501 15.62 25.93 9.14
N SER A 502 16.90 25.71 9.44
CA SER A 502 17.68 24.64 8.81
C SER A 502 17.16 23.23 9.15
N ASN A 503 16.44 23.09 10.27
CA ASN A 503 15.77 21.87 10.70
C ASN A 503 14.25 21.91 10.43
N SER A 504 13.81 22.70 9.44
CA SER A 504 12.42 22.67 9.01
C SER A 504 12.06 21.31 8.42
N LEU A 505 10.77 20.97 8.45
CA LEU A 505 10.28 19.68 7.95
C LEU A 505 10.73 19.40 6.51
N LEU A 506 10.63 20.39 5.62
CA LEU A 506 11.02 20.21 4.22
C LEU A 506 12.54 20.09 4.05
N ASN A 507 13.33 20.82 4.83
CA ASN A 507 14.79 20.68 4.82
C ASN A 507 15.24 19.31 5.33
N GLU A 508 14.55 18.78 6.35
CA GLU A 508 14.78 17.42 6.86
C GLU A 508 14.43 16.34 5.83
N ILE A 509 13.30 16.48 5.13
CA ILE A 509 12.92 15.55 4.05
C ILE A 509 13.91 15.63 2.88
N SER A 510 14.30 16.84 2.49
CA SER A 510 15.31 17.06 1.44
C SER A 510 16.67 16.49 1.84
N ARG A 511 17.05 16.57 3.12
CA ARG A 511 18.25 15.90 3.62
C ARG A 511 18.12 14.38 3.58
N ALA A 512 16.95 13.84 3.94
CA ALA A 512 16.69 12.41 3.89
C ALA A 512 16.70 11.86 2.45
N SER A 513 16.28 12.65 1.46
CA SER A 513 16.29 12.24 0.04
C SER A 513 17.69 12.13 -0.57
N GLN A 514 18.71 12.71 0.07
CA GLN A 514 20.11 12.57 -0.35
C GLN A 514 20.69 11.18 -0.04
N THR A 515 20.04 10.41 0.84
CA THR A 515 20.49 9.06 1.24
C THR A 515 19.37 8.03 1.10
N PRO A 516 18.89 7.75 -0.14
CA PRO A 516 17.70 6.94 -0.40
C PRO A 516 17.82 5.50 0.09
N GLU A 517 19.02 4.92 0.10
CA GLU A 517 19.28 3.54 0.56
C GLU A 517 18.92 3.31 2.03
N THR A 518 18.98 4.36 2.86
CA THR A 518 18.67 4.26 4.29
C THR A 518 17.32 4.87 4.66
N SER A 519 16.94 5.96 3.98
CA SER A 519 15.69 6.69 4.26
C SER A 519 14.50 6.15 3.49
N TYR A 520 14.74 5.41 2.39
CA TYR A 520 13.74 5.00 1.41
C TYR A 520 12.96 6.17 0.79
N ILE A 521 13.53 7.39 0.85
CA ILE A 521 13.00 8.59 0.22
C ILE A 521 13.91 8.92 -0.96
N ALA A 522 13.38 8.84 -2.17
CA ALA A 522 14.17 9.09 -3.39
C ALA A 522 14.14 10.56 -3.84
N LYS A 523 13.06 11.30 -3.55
CA LYS A 523 12.85 12.69 -4.01
C LYS A 523 12.46 13.60 -2.84
N PRO A 524 12.83 14.88 -2.88
CA PRO A 524 12.37 15.86 -1.88
C PRO A 524 10.85 16.02 -1.96
N ALA A 525 10.23 16.46 -0.86
CA ALA A 525 8.80 16.74 -0.84
C ALA A 525 8.46 17.99 -1.64
N ALA A 526 7.43 17.91 -2.48
CA ALA A 526 6.78 19.08 -3.06
C ALA A 526 6.09 19.89 -1.95
N SER A 527 6.18 21.22 -2.02
CA SER A 527 5.70 22.11 -0.98
C SER A 527 4.86 23.24 -1.57
N TRP A 528 3.54 23.12 -1.40
CA TRP A 528 2.61 24.18 -1.75
C TRP A 528 2.92 25.51 -1.03
N LEU A 529 3.50 25.44 0.18
CA LEU A 529 3.83 26.62 0.97
C LEU A 529 5.02 27.38 0.37
N ASP A 530 6.07 26.67 -0.04
CA ASP A 530 7.23 27.31 -0.67
C ASP A 530 6.82 27.90 -2.02
N ASP A 531 6.04 27.16 -2.82
CA ASP A 531 5.51 27.63 -4.09
C ASP A 531 4.63 28.89 -3.91
N PHE A 532 3.77 28.89 -2.88
CA PHE A 532 2.95 30.05 -2.53
C PHE A 532 3.78 31.27 -2.13
N LEU A 533 4.82 31.08 -1.31
CA LEU A 533 5.70 32.17 -0.87
C LEU A 533 6.52 32.73 -2.04
N VAL A 534 6.97 31.88 -2.96
CA VAL A 534 7.65 32.30 -4.20
C VAL A 534 6.67 33.04 -5.12
N TRP A 535 5.45 32.54 -5.28
CA TRP A 535 4.38 33.18 -6.08
C TRP A 535 4.00 34.57 -5.55
N LEU A 536 4.07 34.77 -4.23
CA LEU A 536 3.85 36.07 -3.58
C LEU A 536 5.05 37.03 -3.69
N SER A 537 6.24 36.54 -4.06
CA SER A 537 7.45 37.35 -4.04
C SER A 537 7.33 38.57 -4.98
N PRO A 538 7.65 39.79 -4.51
CA PRO A 538 7.63 40.98 -5.35
C PRO A 538 8.70 40.94 -6.46
N GLU A 539 9.68 40.04 -6.36
CA GLU A 539 10.70 39.80 -7.39
C GLU A 539 10.14 38.97 -8.56
N ALA A 540 9.09 38.18 -8.33
CA ALA A 540 8.35 37.44 -9.37
C ALA A 540 7.24 38.32 -9.97
N PHE A 541 7.64 39.41 -10.65
CA PHE A 541 6.76 40.51 -11.08
C PHE A 541 5.56 40.11 -11.99
N GLY A 542 5.45 38.85 -12.42
CA GLY A 542 4.35 38.32 -13.22
C GLY A 542 3.27 37.51 -12.48
N CYS A 543 3.48 37.16 -11.20
CA CYS A 543 2.64 36.17 -10.51
C CYS A 543 1.45 36.81 -9.75
N CYS A 544 1.68 37.37 -8.56
CA CYS A 544 0.62 37.95 -7.74
C CYS A 544 0.47 39.46 -8.00
N ARG A 545 -0.63 39.86 -8.64
CA ARG A 545 -0.91 41.26 -9.00
C ARG A 545 -2.30 41.72 -8.58
N LYS A 546 -2.38 42.97 -8.16
CA LYS A 546 -3.62 43.66 -7.80
C LYS A 546 -3.59 45.08 -8.32
N PHE A 547 -4.75 45.59 -8.71
CA PHE A 547 -4.92 47.02 -8.96
C PHE A 547 -4.70 47.80 -7.66
N THR A 548 -4.37 49.08 -7.76
CA THR A 548 -4.30 50.00 -6.61
C THR A 548 -5.60 50.03 -5.79
N ASN A 549 -6.74 49.69 -6.39
CA ASN A 549 -8.05 49.56 -5.74
C ASN A 549 -8.28 48.19 -5.07
N GLY A 550 -7.30 47.27 -5.10
CA GLY A 550 -7.35 45.95 -4.48
C GLY A 550 -8.02 44.85 -5.29
N SER A 551 -8.55 45.14 -6.49
CA SER A 551 -9.10 44.12 -7.40
C SER A 551 -8.01 43.29 -8.09
N TYR A 552 -8.35 42.07 -8.48
CA TYR A 552 -7.45 41.15 -9.21
C TYR A 552 -7.02 41.75 -10.56
N CYS A 553 -5.72 41.68 -10.87
CA CYS A 553 -5.13 42.13 -12.12
C CYS A 553 -4.78 40.92 -13.03
N PRO A 554 -5.54 40.66 -14.11
CA PRO A 554 -5.40 39.47 -14.96
C PRO A 554 -4.06 39.39 -15.70
N PRO A 555 -3.44 38.19 -15.84
CA PRO A 555 -2.12 37.95 -16.45
C PRO A 555 -1.88 38.68 -17.78
N ASP A 556 -2.92 38.79 -18.60
CA ASP A 556 -2.88 39.29 -19.99
C ASP A 556 -2.59 40.79 -20.12
N ASP A 557 -2.61 41.54 -19.00
CA ASP A 557 -2.24 42.96 -18.92
C ASP A 557 -0.70 43.15 -18.86
N GLN A 558 0.06 42.51 -19.76
CA GLN A 558 1.50 42.73 -19.93
C GLN A 558 1.78 43.68 -21.08
N PRO A 559 2.70 44.66 -20.94
CA PRO A 559 3.03 45.54 -22.04
C PRO A 559 3.67 44.78 -23.22
N PRO A 560 3.23 45.07 -24.45
CA PRO A 560 2.20 46.06 -24.78
C PRO A 560 0.77 45.51 -24.57
N CYS A 561 -0.07 46.28 -23.88
CA CYS A 561 -1.39 45.83 -23.47
C CYS A 561 -2.38 45.93 -24.63
N CYS A 562 -3.16 44.87 -24.87
CA CYS A 562 -4.05 44.78 -26.02
C CYS A 562 -5.50 44.62 -25.53
N THR A 563 -6.39 45.48 -26.00
CA THR A 563 -7.86 45.34 -25.86
C THR A 563 -8.37 44.33 -26.89
N ALA A 564 -9.44 43.58 -26.56
CA ALA A 564 -9.98 42.51 -27.41
C ALA A 564 -10.42 42.94 -28.83
N ASP A 565 -10.53 44.25 -29.08
CA ASP A 565 -10.99 44.85 -30.33
C ASP A 565 -9.91 45.65 -31.09
N ASP A 566 -8.65 45.72 -30.61
CA ASP A 566 -7.58 46.52 -31.23
C ASP A 566 -6.42 45.68 -31.78
N ASP A 567 -6.14 45.84 -33.08
CA ASP A 567 -5.02 45.18 -33.81
C ASP A 567 -3.63 45.77 -33.45
N ILE A 568 -3.57 46.87 -32.69
CA ILE A 568 -2.32 47.57 -32.34
C ILE A 568 -2.24 47.78 -30.83
N CYS A 569 -1.36 47.02 -30.18
CA CYS A 569 -1.12 47.15 -28.75
C CYS A 569 -0.40 48.48 -28.45
N SER A 570 -1.02 49.33 -27.62
CA SER A 570 -0.50 50.66 -27.26
C SER A 570 0.02 50.67 -25.82
N LEU A 571 0.98 51.55 -25.52
CA LEU A 571 1.57 51.66 -24.18
C LEU A 571 0.68 52.39 -23.17
N ASP A 572 -0.49 52.89 -23.60
CA ASP A 572 -1.25 53.91 -22.88
C ASP A 572 -2.71 53.48 -22.72
N GLY A 573 -2.95 52.53 -21.81
CA GLY A 573 -4.29 52.14 -21.41
C GLY A 573 -4.33 50.84 -20.62
N ILE A 574 -5.01 50.85 -19.47
CA ILE A 574 -5.35 49.71 -18.59
C ILE A 574 -4.22 49.18 -17.68
N CYS A 575 -2.98 49.04 -18.15
CA CYS A 575 -1.89 48.42 -17.37
C CYS A 575 -1.16 49.32 -16.35
N LYS A 576 -1.50 50.61 -16.27
CA LYS A 576 -0.74 51.61 -15.49
C LYS A 576 -0.93 51.45 -13.97
N ASP A 577 -2.04 50.84 -13.55
CA ASP A 577 -2.46 50.78 -12.14
C ASP A 577 -2.32 49.40 -11.48
N CYS A 578 -1.66 48.44 -12.14
CA CYS A 578 -1.34 47.15 -11.52
C CYS A 578 -0.05 47.20 -10.71
N THR A 579 -0.11 46.69 -9.49
CA THR A 579 1.03 46.55 -8.58
C THR A 579 1.13 45.12 -8.07
N THR A 580 2.32 44.70 -7.63
CA THR A 580 2.49 43.40 -6.95
C THR A 580 1.64 43.35 -5.69
N CYS A 581 1.22 42.14 -5.27
CA CYS A 581 0.38 41.96 -4.09
C CYS A 581 0.96 42.57 -2.80
N PHE A 582 2.30 42.66 -2.73
CA PHE A 582 3.04 43.39 -1.69
C PHE A 582 3.82 44.56 -2.31
N ARG A 583 3.80 45.72 -1.66
CA ARG A 583 4.69 46.83 -2.03
C ARG A 583 6.07 46.61 -1.42
N HIS A 584 7.12 47.01 -2.11
CA HIS A 584 8.49 46.99 -1.55
C HIS A 584 8.61 47.80 -0.23
N SER A 585 7.75 48.81 -0.02
CA SER A 585 7.64 49.55 1.24
C SER A 585 7.14 48.71 2.42
N ASP A 586 6.40 47.63 2.17
CA ASP A 586 5.80 46.78 3.19
C ASP A 586 6.77 45.66 3.64
N LEU A 587 7.83 45.40 2.86
CA LEU A 587 8.92 44.45 3.18
C LEU A 587 10.05 45.08 4.03
N GLN A 588 9.90 46.33 4.46
CA GLN A 588 10.99 47.12 5.05
C GLN A 588 11.36 46.74 6.51
N SER A 589 10.82 45.64 7.02
CA SER A 589 11.23 45.03 8.28
C SER A 589 11.96 43.70 8.02
N GLY A 590 13.26 43.73 7.69
CA GLY A 590 14.10 42.56 8.00
C GLY A 590 15.43 42.30 7.29
N ILE A 591 15.76 42.87 6.12
CA ILE A 591 16.86 42.29 5.31
C ILE A 591 18.16 43.13 5.23
N THR A 592 18.19 44.39 5.66
CA THR A 592 19.43 45.19 5.61
C THR A 592 20.24 45.21 6.92
N LEU A 593 19.62 44.93 8.07
CA LEU A 593 20.28 45.10 9.36
C LEU A 593 21.12 43.87 9.80
N THR A 594 20.77 42.65 9.35
CA THR A 594 21.42 41.42 9.83
C THR A 594 22.74 41.10 9.14
N LYS A 595 22.96 41.55 7.90
CA LYS A 595 24.27 41.42 7.24
C LYS A 595 25.32 42.37 7.81
N LEU A 596 24.94 43.59 8.23
CA LEU A 596 25.89 44.56 8.80
C LEU A 596 26.40 44.13 10.18
N VAL A 597 25.50 43.54 10.99
CA VAL A 597 25.83 43.05 12.34
C VAL A 597 26.61 41.73 12.29
N GLY A 598 26.27 40.81 11.37
CA GLY A 598 27.02 39.56 11.17
C GLY A 598 28.45 39.77 10.66
N VAL A 599 28.67 40.80 9.83
CA VAL A 599 30.00 41.18 9.34
C VAL A 599 30.84 41.87 10.43
N MET A 600 30.22 42.62 11.36
CA MET A 600 30.94 43.17 12.53
C MET A 600 31.45 42.09 13.49
N VAL A 601 30.75 40.96 13.61
CA VAL A 601 31.15 39.86 14.53
C VAL A 601 32.36 39.08 14.00
N LEU A 602 32.62 39.08 12.69
CA LEU A 602 33.82 38.49 12.10
C LEU A 602 35.12 39.21 12.52
N CYS A 603 35.03 40.42 13.09
CA CYS A 603 36.18 41.15 13.65
C CYS A 603 36.79 40.47 14.89
N PHE A 604 36.07 39.54 15.55
CA PHE A 604 36.53 38.84 16.75
C PHE A 604 36.89 37.37 16.53
N ALA A 605 36.84 36.87 15.29
CA ALA A 605 37.13 35.48 14.98
C ALA A 605 38.66 35.21 14.94
N ARG A 606 39.13 34.25 15.76
CA ARG A 606 40.56 33.90 15.95
C ARG A 606 41.25 33.18 14.77
N SER A 607 40.61 33.07 13.60
CA SER A 607 41.13 32.29 12.46
C SER A 607 41.74 33.19 11.38
N GLU A 608 43.03 33.01 11.08
CA GLU A 608 43.83 33.88 10.19
C GLU A 608 43.37 33.91 8.72
N ILE A 609 42.58 32.94 8.26
CA ILE A 609 42.14 32.85 6.85
C ILE A 609 41.11 33.94 6.50
N PHE A 610 40.23 34.33 7.43
CA PHE A 610 39.15 35.29 7.15
C PHE A 610 39.61 36.76 7.18
N VAL A 611 40.65 37.09 7.96
CA VAL A 611 41.14 38.48 8.10
C VAL A 611 41.99 38.89 6.90
N VAL A 612 42.82 37.98 6.38
CA VAL A 612 43.84 38.34 5.37
C VAL A 612 43.27 38.38 3.96
N TYR A 613 42.39 37.45 3.58
CA TYR A 613 41.96 37.34 2.17
C TYR A 613 40.71 38.16 1.81
N TYR A 614 39.69 38.17 2.65
CA TYR A 614 38.40 38.78 2.28
C TYR A 614 38.30 40.28 2.61
N PHE A 615 38.92 40.74 3.71
CA PHE A 615 38.85 42.16 4.08
C PHE A 615 39.63 43.08 3.13
N GLN A 616 40.84 42.70 2.74
CA GLN A 616 41.71 43.53 1.90
C GLN A 616 41.17 43.68 0.47
N MET A 617 40.59 42.62 -0.10
CA MET A 617 40.05 42.66 -1.46
C MET A 617 38.84 43.59 -1.57
N TYR A 618 37.89 43.50 -0.64
CA TYR A 618 36.66 44.30 -0.68
C TYR A 618 36.89 45.77 -0.29
N LEU A 619 37.84 46.06 0.62
CA LEU A 619 38.20 47.43 0.97
C LEU A 619 38.88 48.17 -0.20
N ALA A 620 39.77 47.49 -0.94
CA ALA A 620 40.47 48.07 -2.09
C ALA A 620 39.51 48.45 -3.24
N LEU A 621 38.49 47.63 -3.48
CA LEU A 621 37.48 47.86 -4.52
C LEU A 621 36.65 49.12 -4.26
N VAL A 622 36.30 49.37 -3.00
CA VAL A 622 35.54 50.57 -2.60
C VAL A 622 36.38 51.84 -2.72
N ILE A 623 37.65 51.80 -2.33
CA ILE A 623 38.55 52.97 -2.39
C ILE A 623 38.87 53.38 -3.84
N ILE A 624 39.10 52.40 -4.73
CA ILE A 624 39.39 52.66 -6.15
C ILE A 624 38.15 53.24 -6.87
N GLY A 625 36.96 52.72 -6.58
CA GLY A 625 35.70 53.25 -7.12
C GLY A 625 35.44 54.70 -6.69
N PHE A 626 35.74 55.03 -5.43
CA PHE A 626 35.61 56.39 -4.90
C PHE A 626 36.56 57.39 -5.58
N LEU A 627 37.84 57.03 -5.77
CA LEU A 627 38.82 57.87 -6.45
C LEU A 627 38.49 58.14 -7.93
N HIS A 628 37.96 57.13 -8.63
CA HIS A 628 37.56 57.27 -10.04
C HIS A 628 36.34 58.22 -10.21
N GLY A 629 35.38 58.18 -9.28
CA GLY A 629 34.19 59.03 -9.32
C GLY A 629 34.45 60.50 -8.96
N LEU A 630 35.29 60.76 -7.94
CA LEU A 630 35.49 62.12 -7.41
C LEU A 630 36.65 62.89 -8.04
N VAL A 631 37.66 62.21 -8.59
CA VAL A 631 38.88 62.88 -9.06
C VAL A 631 39.02 62.79 -10.57
N PHE A 632 38.81 61.61 -11.15
CA PHE A 632 39.09 61.39 -12.57
C PHE A 632 38.02 61.99 -13.50
N LEU A 633 36.74 61.80 -13.17
CA LEU A 633 35.62 62.26 -13.99
C LEU A 633 35.45 63.79 -14.05
N PRO A 634 35.59 64.55 -12.93
CA PRO A 634 35.44 66.01 -12.94
C PRO A 634 36.56 66.73 -13.70
N VAL A 635 37.79 66.18 -13.69
CA VAL A 635 38.95 66.76 -14.38
C VAL A 635 38.83 66.63 -15.90
N ILE A 636 38.26 65.52 -16.41
CA ILE A 636 38.00 65.34 -17.84
C ILE A 636 36.88 66.28 -18.32
N LEU A 637 35.81 66.43 -17.54
CA LEU A 637 34.71 67.36 -17.86
C LEU A 637 35.15 68.83 -17.79
N SER A 638 36.14 69.15 -16.96
CA SER A 638 36.76 70.48 -16.89
C SER A 638 37.64 70.85 -18.09
N LEU A 639 38.15 69.88 -18.86
CA LEU A 639 39.06 70.12 -19.99
C LEU A 639 38.32 70.27 -21.34
N ALA A 640 37.06 69.87 -21.43
CA ALA A 640 36.31 69.79 -22.71
C ALA A 640 34.88 70.38 -22.66
N GLY A 641 34.57 71.26 -21.70
CA GLY A 641 33.25 71.93 -21.58
C GLY A 641 33.21 73.34 -22.20
N PRO A 642 32.07 73.80 -22.77
CA PRO A 642 31.95 75.11 -23.42
C PRO A 642 31.88 76.28 -22.41
N PRO A 643 32.39 77.50 -22.75
CA PRO A 643 32.52 78.61 -21.80
C PRO A 643 31.21 79.37 -21.50
N GLN A 644 31.06 79.84 -20.25
CA GLN A 644 29.88 80.52 -19.69
C GLN A 644 29.87 82.05 -19.90
N ILE A 645 28.66 82.60 -20.00
CA ILE A 645 28.33 84.04 -20.02
C ILE A 645 28.10 84.52 -18.58
N TYR A 646 28.72 85.64 -18.21
CA TYR A 646 28.71 86.30 -16.89
C TYR A 646 27.70 87.46 -16.81
N LEU A 647 27.23 87.76 -15.60
CA LEU A 647 26.76 89.07 -15.05
C LEU A 647 26.26 88.77 -13.62
N ASP A 648 27.11 88.88 -12.59
CA ASP A 648 27.36 90.05 -11.70
C ASP A 648 26.05 90.76 -11.27
N THR A 649 25.87 91.15 -10.00
CA THR A 649 26.45 92.38 -9.45
C THR A 649 26.31 92.43 -7.91
N GLU A 650 27.42 92.80 -7.25
CA GLU A 650 27.57 93.74 -6.11
C GLU A 650 26.94 93.49 -4.72
N GLU A 651 27.50 93.93 -3.58
CA GLU A 651 28.84 94.38 -3.13
C GLU A 651 28.74 94.61 -1.59
N GLU A 652 29.86 94.43 -0.88
CA GLU A 652 30.43 95.24 0.25
C GLU A 652 29.53 95.79 1.40
N GLU A 653 29.93 95.98 2.67
CA GLU A 653 31.18 96.04 3.44
C GLU A 653 30.71 96.05 4.93
N GLN A 654 31.27 95.26 5.85
CA GLN A 654 32.34 95.63 6.79
C GLN A 654 31.96 96.67 7.87
N GLY A 655 31.92 96.29 9.16
CA GLY A 655 31.75 97.26 10.24
C GLY A 655 31.54 96.69 11.65
N ARG A 656 32.63 96.67 12.41
CA ARG A 656 32.82 96.35 13.84
C ARG A 656 31.89 97.11 14.83
N ASP A 657 31.69 96.44 15.98
CA ASP A 657 31.35 96.94 17.32
C ASP A 657 29.89 97.34 17.65
N GLY A 658 29.21 96.41 18.34
CA GLY A 658 28.01 96.65 19.12
C GLY A 658 27.78 95.51 20.13
N ALA A 659 28.25 95.70 21.36
CA ALA A 659 27.74 94.95 22.49
C ALA A 659 26.28 95.36 22.76
N SER A 660 25.32 94.47 22.46
CA SER A 660 24.02 94.38 23.15
C SER A 660 23.32 93.07 22.77
N SER A 661 22.84 92.35 23.78
CA SER A 661 21.88 91.22 23.71
C SER A 661 22.29 89.94 22.94
N SER A 662 22.39 88.84 23.70
CA SER A 662 22.60 87.42 23.31
C SER A 662 23.99 87.02 22.76
N LEU A 663 24.79 86.31 23.58
CA LEU A 663 25.98 85.55 23.16
C LEU A 663 26.31 84.41 24.14
N LEU A 664 26.47 83.21 23.56
CA LEU A 664 27.44 82.13 23.82
C LEU A 664 27.97 81.85 25.24
N ASN A 665 27.78 80.58 25.66
CA ASN A 665 28.90 79.65 25.83
C ASN A 665 28.45 78.21 25.49
#